data_AF-A0A1M7GUJ3-F1
#
_entry.id   AF-A0A1M7GUJ3-F1
#
_cell.length_a   1.000
_cell.length_b   1.000
_cell.length_c   1.000
_cell.angle_alpha   90.00
_cell.angle_beta   90.00
_cell.angle_gamma   90.00
#
_symmetry.space_group_name_H-M   'P 1'
#
loop_
_entity.id
_entity.type
_entity.pdbx_description
1 polymer ?
#
loop_
_entity_poly.entity_id
_entity_poly.type
_entity_poly.pdbx_seq_one_letter_code
_entity_poly.pdbx_strand_id
1 'polypeptide(L)'
;MQYCAILALALLGACSNSQMECVEDSSENVGILAVDSVKVPVISVDSLRPGMMRVAPNGAYVLLGDGRMRVKLDYDYSLGIHEVTCGEFDAVAREEDWYFVLDCAQDDLPVTNVTYYDAVLFANAYSKSLGYDTVYTYHRQLFNSSSHFVNLEGLAVRTDVDGFRLPTEAEWVMAASLSWNPWQYSWNSSNSNYEIHAPCAFPDSLGFCDLAGNVLELTNDWAGDIVDATIASSMGALAGNILLEKVVKGGSVYQSANNMDLGGRKDVYPVQASAFSSYMGFRLAFGKIPHATWLDAGGDVALNPVTLKTFSSDIRQKMGTVHSKLAFRNDKSGNLAYVDFYGGMPGVVEIPDSVPVYHPEISPDGNKVAFCTGMEGVGGPSSVYVRSLNAAGRLIKLDVENAAIPRWYVSEYGDTSIVYVDNAGDNSNDADFFASGTWMVPFSNEQFGKPEKILVGAYHGGVSLADRYAVSGARRLRVHRNGKDEIWYGGAQACNASLSKDGNNQTLFLDFGGDVGRAFANEKYGVHERLLVVDSTGKLIHAIPAPKGYSFDHPEWVNRDNWVVTALVNAKGEHVKLVLVNVLDSSVVDLVEGEELWHPNLWVMPEVPFGDGYFDLDSAGMYWDPIYQGGLRTVGLKMRMFWDMHDSLEVIAVGSSRTESGFDPAYISKQALNFGYPGGDIWAGLYLVENYFVPHTRNLKYLIFEISYDLMNQSLNARNQTALGQASGYFYDKNHNFWKDGVPENFVRVVDANVPYTSEDSLLYVSTRGLLKKESHGWGDEPIIDRDSIMREGEYRRFMKSIDSLTAFIDSTQDKGFKIVGLIFPQSPEYANTGSYGRHGVSRSLAMKVAAYFDSLANVYPHFVLMDENKFGAHDYTDAMTNDCDHLSVAGAKQLSVRLDSLLNVISR
;
A
#
# COMPACT_ATOMS: atom_id res chain seq x y z
N MET A 1 -24.78 40.45 -27.06
CA MET A 1 -26.14 41.01 -27.20
C MET A 1 -27.07 39.82 -27.38
N GLN A 2 -27.78 39.41 -26.31
CA GLN A 2 -29.23 39.66 -26.10
C GLN A 2 -30.08 39.08 -27.25
N TYR A 3 -31.07 38.19 -27.09
CA TYR A 3 -31.86 37.74 -25.93
C TYR A 3 -32.64 36.47 -26.34
N CYS A 4 -33.00 35.64 -25.35
CA CYS A 4 -34.31 35.00 -25.05
C CYS A 4 -35.35 34.74 -26.16
N ALA A 5 -36.30 33.81 -26.08
CA ALA A 5 -36.66 32.68 -25.21
C ALA A 5 -38.06 32.19 -25.68
N ILE A 6 -38.59 31.15 -25.00
CA ILE A 6 -40.02 30.80 -24.81
C ILE A 6 -40.58 29.77 -25.83
N LEU A 7 -40.77 28.49 -25.45
CA LEU A 7 -41.83 27.84 -24.64
C LEU A 7 -43.19 27.70 -25.36
N ALA A 8 -43.67 26.45 -25.51
CA ALA A 8 -45.07 26.06 -25.27
C ALA A 8 -45.25 24.53 -25.28
N LEU A 9 -45.62 24.00 -24.11
CA LEU A 9 -46.22 22.69 -23.88
C LEU A 9 -47.71 22.68 -24.30
N ALA A 10 -48.25 21.48 -24.57
CA ALA A 10 -49.53 20.90 -24.06
C ALA A 10 -50.09 19.89 -25.09
N LEU A 11 -50.17 18.58 -24.77
CA LEU A 11 -51.33 17.87 -24.16
C LEU A 11 -52.55 17.85 -25.11
N LEU A 12 -53.32 16.79 -25.37
CA LEU A 12 -53.64 15.48 -24.80
C LEU A 12 -54.48 14.76 -25.87
N GLY A 13 -54.54 13.42 -25.88
CA GLY A 13 -55.47 12.71 -26.77
C GLY A 13 -55.44 11.19 -26.59
N ALA A 14 -56.33 10.68 -25.75
CA ALA A 14 -56.40 9.33 -25.23
C ALA A 14 -57.06 8.28 -26.16
N CYS A 15 -56.79 6.99 -25.85
CA CYS A 15 -57.60 5.78 -26.10
C CYS A 15 -57.79 5.38 -27.59
N SER A 16 -57.84 4.11 -28.01
CA SER A 16 -58.25 2.84 -27.41
C SER A 16 -57.76 1.70 -28.32
N ASN A 17 -57.50 0.54 -27.70
CA ASN A 17 -57.37 -0.79 -28.32
C ASN A 17 -58.38 -1.05 -29.44
N SER A 18 -57.97 -1.75 -30.51
CA SER A 18 -58.23 -3.19 -30.72
C SER A 18 -57.92 -3.61 -32.16
N GLN A 19 -57.21 -4.75 -32.29
CA GLN A 19 -57.39 -5.88 -33.23
C GLN A 19 -58.04 -5.59 -34.61
N MET A 20 -57.62 -6.12 -35.75
CA MET A 20 -56.77 -7.26 -36.13
C MET A 20 -56.75 -7.26 -37.68
N GLU A 21 -55.88 -8.09 -38.25
CA GLU A 21 -55.86 -8.56 -39.65
C GLU A 21 -54.97 -7.84 -40.69
N CYS A 22 -53.90 -8.58 -40.98
CA CYS A 22 -52.98 -8.59 -42.10
C CYS A 22 -53.64 -8.42 -43.47
N VAL A 23 -53.00 -7.68 -44.37
CA VAL A 23 -52.66 -8.09 -45.76
C VAL A 23 -51.48 -7.21 -46.24
N GLU A 24 -50.42 -7.87 -46.70
CA GLU A 24 -49.33 -7.30 -47.50
C GLU A 24 -49.85 -6.87 -48.88
N ASP A 25 -49.49 -5.68 -49.39
CA ASP A 25 -48.76 -5.60 -50.67
C ASP A 25 -48.16 -4.20 -50.95
N SER A 26 -46.91 -4.27 -51.42
CA SER A 26 -46.13 -3.36 -52.28
C SER A 26 -46.28 -1.83 -52.22
N SER A 27 -45.22 -1.18 -51.74
CA SER A 27 -44.59 -0.10 -52.53
C SER A 27 -43.10 0.05 -52.21
N GLU A 28 -42.34 0.27 -53.29
CA GLU A 28 -40.90 0.27 -53.37
C GLU A 28 -40.24 1.47 -52.65
N ASN A 29 -39.12 1.14 -51.99
CA ASN A 29 -37.87 1.90 -51.86
C ASN A 29 -37.94 3.43 -51.64
N VAL A 30 -37.78 3.81 -50.38
CA VAL A 30 -36.96 4.98 -50.01
C VAL A 30 -35.92 4.52 -48.98
N GLY A 31 -34.65 4.55 -49.41
CA GLY A 31 -33.43 4.57 -48.61
C GLY A 31 -33.46 3.88 -47.25
N ILE A 32 -33.03 2.62 -47.22
CA ILE A 32 -32.56 1.97 -45.99
C ILE A 32 -31.40 2.81 -45.44
N LEU A 33 -31.67 3.60 -44.40
CA LEU A 33 -30.67 3.89 -43.39
C LEU A 33 -30.34 2.54 -42.75
N ALA A 34 -29.12 2.06 -42.98
CA ALA A 34 -28.60 0.88 -42.33
C ALA A 34 -28.79 1.08 -40.81
N VAL A 35 -29.65 0.24 -40.23
CA VAL A 35 -29.71 0.04 -38.79
C VAL A 35 -28.30 -0.40 -38.41
N ASP A 36 -27.61 0.42 -37.61
CA ASP A 36 -26.34 0.05 -36.99
C ASP A 36 -26.56 -1.31 -36.32
N SER A 37 -25.96 -2.35 -36.90
CA SER A 37 -26.05 -3.71 -36.39
C SER A 37 -25.55 -3.70 -34.95
N VAL A 38 -26.40 -4.11 -34.00
CA VAL A 38 -26.01 -4.32 -32.61
C VAL A 38 -24.77 -5.21 -32.61
N LYS A 39 -23.65 -4.67 -32.14
CA LYS A 39 -22.36 -5.36 -32.03
C LYS A 39 -22.45 -6.36 -30.86
N VAL A 40 -22.93 -7.56 -31.14
CA VAL A 40 -23.04 -8.64 -30.14
C VAL A 40 -21.69 -9.34 -29.99
N PRO A 41 -21.22 -9.61 -28.77
CA PRO A 41 -20.03 -10.43 -28.57
C PRO A 41 -20.24 -11.84 -29.14
N VAL A 42 -19.22 -12.40 -29.77
CA VAL A 42 -19.23 -13.78 -30.27
C VAL A 42 -18.22 -14.60 -29.49
N ILE A 43 -18.67 -15.73 -28.92
CA ILE A 43 -17.82 -16.66 -28.17
C ILE A 43 -17.86 -18.01 -28.88
N SER A 44 -16.68 -18.60 -29.09
CA SER A 44 -16.52 -19.88 -29.77
C SER A 44 -15.27 -20.60 -29.28
N VAL A 45 -15.16 -21.92 -29.50
CA VAL A 45 -13.94 -22.66 -29.15
C VAL A 45 -12.74 -22.14 -29.95
N ASP A 46 -11.62 -21.88 -29.28
CA ASP A 46 -10.39 -21.45 -29.95
C ASP A 46 -9.69 -22.65 -30.62
N SER A 47 -9.88 -22.77 -31.94
CA SER A 47 -9.26 -23.83 -32.74
C SER A 47 -7.73 -23.84 -32.74
N LEU A 48 -7.09 -22.73 -32.37
CA LEU A 48 -5.62 -22.61 -32.33
C LEU A 48 -5.06 -22.92 -30.95
N ARG A 49 -5.89 -22.89 -29.90
CA ARG A 49 -5.48 -23.03 -28.49
C ARG A 49 -6.44 -23.97 -27.78
N PRO A 50 -6.16 -25.29 -27.79
CA PRO A 50 -6.94 -26.26 -27.05
C PRO A 50 -7.12 -25.84 -25.59
N GLY A 51 -8.33 -26.00 -25.06
CA GLY A 51 -8.66 -25.58 -23.69
C GLY A 51 -9.09 -24.12 -23.54
N MET A 52 -9.20 -23.34 -24.62
CA MET A 52 -9.64 -21.94 -24.58
C MET A 52 -10.88 -21.68 -25.44
N MET A 53 -11.64 -20.65 -25.05
CA MET A 53 -12.67 -20.00 -25.85
C MET A 53 -12.12 -18.72 -26.46
N ARG A 54 -12.32 -18.52 -27.76
CA ARG A 54 -12.12 -17.26 -28.46
C ARG A 54 -13.30 -16.33 -28.17
N VAL A 55 -13.02 -15.18 -27.56
CA VAL A 55 -14.00 -14.12 -27.29
C VAL A 55 -13.75 -12.98 -28.27
N ALA A 56 -14.77 -12.64 -29.06
CA ALA A 56 -14.80 -11.51 -29.97
C ALA A 56 -15.84 -10.50 -29.49
N PRO A 57 -15.47 -9.53 -28.62
CA PRO A 57 -16.38 -8.55 -28.03
C PRO A 57 -17.08 -7.65 -29.06
N ASN A 58 -16.50 -7.48 -30.25
CA ASN A 58 -17.00 -6.63 -31.33
C ASN A 58 -17.23 -5.15 -30.94
N GLY A 59 -16.57 -4.63 -29.91
CA GLY A 59 -16.77 -3.25 -29.44
C GLY A 59 -17.87 -3.11 -28.39
N ALA A 60 -18.35 -4.21 -27.81
CA ALA A 60 -19.32 -4.20 -26.71
C ALA A 60 -18.74 -3.59 -25.43
N TYR A 61 -19.65 -3.19 -24.54
CA TYR A 61 -19.33 -2.62 -23.23
C TYR A 61 -19.66 -3.63 -22.13
N VAL A 62 -18.80 -3.70 -21.11
CA VAL A 62 -19.11 -4.32 -19.81
C VAL A 62 -19.29 -3.26 -18.75
N LEU A 63 -20.07 -3.60 -17.72
CA LEU A 63 -20.28 -2.78 -16.55
C LEU A 63 -19.45 -3.35 -15.40
N LEU A 64 -18.60 -2.52 -14.79
CA LEU A 64 -17.78 -2.90 -13.64
C LEU A 64 -18.27 -2.20 -12.36
N GLY A 65 -17.97 -2.81 -11.20
CA GLY A 65 -18.37 -2.32 -9.89
C GLY A 65 -19.88 -2.33 -9.66
N ASP A 66 -20.42 -1.23 -9.13
CA ASP A 66 -21.87 -1.01 -8.95
C ASP A 66 -22.61 -0.68 -10.26
N GLY A 67 -21.94 -0.86 -11.41
CA GLY A 67 -22.51 -0.70 -12.74
C GLY A 67 -22.28 0.67 -13.39
N ARG A 68 -21.57 1.59 -12.74
CA ARG A 68 -21.31 2.94 -13.26
C ARG A 68 -20.10 3.04 -14.21
N MET A 69 -19.13 2.13 -14.12
CA MET A 69 -17.95 2.14 -15.00
C MET A 69 -18.21 1.29 -16.25
N ARG A 70 -18.13 1.91 -17.42
CA ARG A 70 -18.31 1.25 -18.73
C ARG A 70 -16.96 0.98 -19.37
N VAL A 71 -16.63 -0.30 -19.59
CA VAL A 71 -15.40 -0.66 -20.30
C VAL A 71 -15.72 -1.20 -21.68
N LYS A 72 -15.20 -0.54 -22.72
CA LYS A 72 -15.30 -0.98 -24.11
C LYS A 72 -14.17 -1.94 -24.42
N LEU A 73 -14.50 -3.11 -24.97
CA LEU A 73 -13.52 -4.04 -25.53
C LEU A 73 -13.72 -4.12 -27.05
N ASP A 74 -12.71 -3.75 -27.82
CA ASP A 74 -12.74 -3.77 -29.30
C ASP A 74 -11.64 -4.63 -29.93
N TYR A 75 -11.11 -5.56 -29.15
CA TYR A 75 -10.12 -6.54 -29.56
C TYR A 75 -10.56 -7.95 -29.15
N ASP A 76 -10.12 -8.92 -29.93
CA ASP A 76 -10.37 -10.33 -29.66
C ASP A 76 -9.26 -10.90 -28.76
N TYR A 77 -9.66 -11.74 -27.82
CA TYR A 77 -8.76 -12.48 -26.93
C TYR A 77 -9.28 -13.91 -26.75
N SER A 78 -8.50 -14.75 -26.10
CA SER A 78 -8.96 -16.10 -25.73
C SER A 78 -8.96 -16.24 -24.20
N LEU A 79 -9.92 -16.95 -23.64
CA LEU A 79 -10.06 -17.20 -22.21
C LEU A 79 -10.15 -18.71 -21.95
N GLY A 80 -9.48 -19.21 -20.92
CA GLY A 80 -9.50 -20.60 -20.52
C GLY A 80 -10.93 -21.08 -20.23
N ILE A 81 -11.24 -22.29 -20.71
CA ILE A 81 -12.55 -22.93 -20.51
C ILE A 81 -12.82 -23.15 -19.02
N HIS A 82 -11.81 -23.61 -18.27
CA HIS A 82 -11.86 -23.89 -16.84
C HIS A 82 -10.70 -23.18 -16.10
N GLU A 83 -10.74 -23.23 -14.77
CA GLU A 83 -9.63 -22.82 -13.90
C GLU A 83 -8.41 -23.72 -14.15
N VAL A 84 -7.20 -23.17 -13.94
CA VAL A 84 -5.97 -23.97 -14.03
C VAL A 84 -6.02 -25.08 -12.99
N THR A 85 -5.75 -26.30 -13.40
CA THR A 85 -5.77 -27.47 -12.53
C THR A 85 -4.43 -27.69 -11.83
N CYS A 86 -4.44 -28.43 -10.72
CA CYS A 86 -3.25 -28.83 -9.99
C CYS A 86 -2.22 -29.55 -10.88
N GLY A 87 -2.68 -30.43 -11.78
CA GLY A 87 -1.81 -31.16 -12.71
C GLY A 87 -1.18 -30.26 -13.77
N GLU A 88 -1.92 -29.29 -14.31
CA GLU A 88 -1.38 -28.28 -15.23
C GLU A 88 -0.33 -27.42 -14.54
N PHE A 89 -0.60 -26.98 -13.30
CA PHE A 89 0.32 -26.17 -12.52
C PHE A 89 1.62 -26.93 -12.20
N ASP A 90 1.49 -28.14 -11.67
CA ASP A 90 2.62 -29.00 -11.27
C ASP A 90 3.51 -29.39 -12.47
N ALA A 91 2.92 -29.54 -13.67
CA ALA A 91 3.70 -29.76 -14.89
C ALA A 91 4.64 -28.59 -15.19
N VAL A 92 4.13 -27.36 -15.20
CA VAL A 92 4.92 -26.15 -15.47
C VAL A 92 5.92 -25.87 -14.34
N ALA A 93 5.50 -26.01 -13.08
CA ALA A 93 6.34 -25.78 -11.92
C ALA A 93 7.59 -26.69 -11.92
N ARG A 94 7.43 -27.97 -12.31
CA ARG A 94 8.56 -28.89 -12.48
C ARG A 94 9.51 -28.50 -13.59
N GLU A 95 9.01 -28.00 -14.72
CA GLU A 95 9.85 -27.56 -15.84
C GLU A 95 10.71 -26.33 -15.49
N GLU A 96 10.19 -25.45 -14.63
CA GLU A 96 10.91 -24.26 -14.15
C GLU A 96 11.72 -24.50 -12.86
N ASP A 97 11.87 -25.76 -12.42
CA ASP A 97 12.56 -26.16 -11.19
C ASP A 97 12.02 -25.43 -9.93
N TRP A 98 10.72 -25.18 -9.85
CA TRP A 98 10.12 -24.59 -8.65
C TRP A 98 10.02 -25.62 -7.53
N TYR A 99 10.67 -25.36 -6.40
CA TYR A 99 10.60 -26.18 -5.18
C TYR A 99 9.30 -25.95 -4.36
N PHE A 100 8.28 -25.43 -5.02
CA PHE A 100 6.98 -25.15 -4.45
C PHE A 100 6.24 -26.45 -4.13
N VAL A 101 5.66 -26.57 -2.94
CA VAL A 101 4.85 -27.74 -2.56
C VAL A 101 3.38 -27.36 -2.69
N LEU A 102 2.76 -27.76 -3.79
CA LEU A 102 1.31 -27.66 -3.98
C LEU A 102 0.59 -28.55 -2.96
N ASP A 103 -0.28 -27.96 -2.16
CA ASP A 103 -1.19 -28.71 -1.27
C ASP A 103 -2.47 -29.08 -2.04
N CYS A 104 -2.30 -29.90 -3.08
CA CYS A 104 -3.39 -30.38 -3.92
C CYS A 104 -3.76 -31.82 -3.51
N ALA A 105 -5.07 -32.06 -3.35
CA ALA A 105 -5.57 -33.40 -3.06
C ALA A 105 -5.52 -34.32 -4.30
N GLN A 106 -5.80 -33.77 -5.49
CA GLN A 106 -5.89 -34.48 -6.77
C GLN A 106 -5.48 -33.54 -7.93
N ASP A 107 -4.94 -34.11 -9.01
CA ASP A 107 -4.40 -33.36 -10.15
C ASP A 107 -5.48 -32.64 -10.99
N ASP A 108 -6.70 -33.16 -11.02
CA ASP A 108 -7.82 -32.64 -11.82
C ASP A 108 -8.65 -31.57 -11.11
N LEU A 109 -8.33 -31.26 -9.86
CA LEU A 109 -8.94 -30.14 -9.14
C LEU A 109 -8.30 -28.81 -9.55
N PRO A 110 -9.04 -27.68 -9.49
CA PRO A 110 -8.47 -26.35 -9.60
C PRO A 110 -7.31 -26.17 -8.63
N VAL A 111 -6.24 -25.52 -9.10
CA VAL A 111 -5.14 -25.13 -8.25
C VAL A 111 -5.60 -24.02 -7.30
N THR A 112 -5.38 -24.23 -6.00
CA THR A 112 -5.60 -23.22 -4.96
C THR A 112 -4.38 -23.10 -4.06
N ASN A 113 -4.47 -22.25 -3.02
CA ASN A 113 -3.32 -21.85 -2.21
C ASN A 113 -2.19 -21.28 -3.08
N VAL A 114 -2.52 -20.46 -4.07
CA VAL A 114 -1.54 -19.75 -4.91
C VAL A 114 -1.68 -18.25 -4.74
N THR A 115 -0.55 -17.54 -4.80
CA THR A 115 -0.54 -16.07 -4.82
C THR A 115 -0.80 -15.55 -6.23
N TYR A 116 -1.08 -14.25 -6.34
CA TYR A 116 -1.12 -13.59 -7.65
C TYR A 116 0.23 -13.73 -8.40
N TYR A 117 1.35 -13.69 -7.67
CA TYR A 117 2.68 -13.81 -8.27
C TYR A 117 2.96 -15.23 -8.76
N ASP A 118 2.51 -16.25 -8.03
CA ASP A 118 2.57 -17.65 -8.46
C ASP A 118 1.83 -17.81 -9.81
N ALA A 119 0.62 -17.25 -9.92
CA ALA A 119 -0.18 -17.27 -11.15
C ALA A 119 0.45 -16.49 -12.32
N VAL A 120 1.04 -15.33 -12.05
CA VAL A 120 1.75 -14.50 -13.06
C VAL A 120 2.98 -15.22 -13.60
N LEU A 121 3.78 -15.82 -12.72
CA LEU A 121 4.94 -16.60 -13.13
C LEU A 121 4.52 -17.84 -13.90
N PHE A 122 3.43 -18.49 -13.50
CA PHE A 122 2.88 -19.64 -14.21
C PHE A 122 2.47 -19.25 -15.63
N ALA A 123 1.76 -18.14 -15.81
CA ALA A 123 1.36 -17.67 -17.13
C ALA A 123 2.56 -17.40 -18.05
N ASN A 124 3.63 -16.80 -17.51
CA ASN A 124 4.87 -16.58 -18.27
C ASN A 124 5.58 -17.90 -18.64
N ALA A 125 5.71 -18.83 -17.70
CA ALA A 125 6.32 -20.14 -17.93
C ALA A 125 5.50 -20.95 -18.94
N TYR A 126 4.18 -20.97 -18.78
CA TYR A 126 3.26 -21.62 -19.72
C TYR A 126 3.37 -21.01 -21.13
N SER A 127 3.50 -19.68 -21.24
CA SER A 127 3.79 -19.01 -22.52
C SER A 127 5.06 -19.54 -23.17
N LYS A 128 6.17 -19.62 -22.42
CA LYS A 128 7.44 -20.13 -22.93
C LYS A 128 7.35 -21.60 -23.34
N SER A 129 6.67 -22.44 -22.57
CA SER A 129 6.49 -23.87 -22.85
C SER A 129 5.81 -24.12 -24.21
N LEU A 130 4.96 -23.16 -24.64
CA LEU A 130 4.23 -23.20 -25.90
C LEU A 130 4.87 -22.32 -27.00
N GLY A 131 6.05 -21.73 -26.75
CA GLY A 131 6.80 -20.93 -27.73
C GLY A 131 6.29 -19.50 -27.93
N TYR A 132 5.52 -18.97 -26.99
CA TYR A 132 5.04 -17.59 -26.99
C TYR A 132 5.96 -16.66 -26.17
N ASP A 133 5.75 -15.35 -26.31
CA ASP A 133 6.47 -14.35 -25.52
C ASP A 133 5.84 -14.18 -24.12
N THR A 134 6.58 -13.61 -23.16
CA THR A 134 6.09 -13.44 -21.78
C THR A 134 5.30 -12.15 -21.62
N VAL A 135 4.06 -12.20 -21.12
CA VAL A 135 3.30 -10.96 -20.90
C VAL A 135 3.89 -10.13 -19.76
N TYR A 136 4.40 -10.77 -18.72
CA TYR A 136 4.88 -10.06 -17.53
C TYR A 136 6.40 -9.89 -17.55
N THR A 137 6.88 -8.72 -17.14
CA THR A 137 8.30 -8.46 -16.86
C THR A 137 8.46 -8.02 -15.41
N TYR A 138 9.59 -8.33 -14.79
CA TYR A 138 9.90 -7.96 -13.42
C TYR A 138 11.42 -7.84 -13.24
N HIS A 139 11.83 -7.08 -12.23
CA HIS A 139 13.23 -6.88 -11.84
C HIS A 139 13.73 -8.02 -10.95
N ARG A 140 12.93 -8.40 -9.94
CA ARG A 140 13.36 -9.39 -8.94
C ARG A 140 12.17 -10.15 -8.34
N GLN A 141 12.40 -11.42 -8.00
CA GLN A 141 11.46 -12.27 -7.27
C GLN A 141 11.81 -12.30 -5.77
N LEU A 142 10.79 -12.31 -4.92
CA LEU A 142 10.92 -12.54 -3.47
C LEU A 142 10.01 -13.70 -3.07
N PHE A 143 10.53 -14.57 -2.19
CA PHE A 143 9.84 -15.74 -1.68
C PHE A 143 9.74 -15.72 -0.15
N ASN A 144 8.68 -16.31 0.38
CA ASN A 144 8.55 -16.52 1.82
C ASN A 144 9.20 -17.86 2.27
N SER A 145 9.15 -18.15 3.57
CA SER A 145 9.71 -19.39 4.14
C SER A 145 9.03 -20.68 3.65
N SER A 146 7.84 -20.57 3.03
CA SER A 146 7.11 -21.67 2.41
C SER A 146 7.31 -21.74 0.88
N SER A 147 8.27 -20.97 0.35
CA SER A 147 8.62 -20.90 -1.07
C SER A 147 7.53 -20.34 -2.00
N HIS A 148 6.47 -19.71 -1.48
CA HIS A 148 5.56 -18.92 -2.33
C HIS A 148 6.24 -17.63 -2.79
N PHE A 149 5.96 -17.20 -4.02
CA PHE A 149 6.33 -15.87 -4.46
C PHE A 149 5.42 -14.84 -3.80
N VAL A 150 6.00 -13.93 -3.04
CA VAL A 150 5.27 -12.90 -2.27
C VAL A 150 5.49 -11.48 -2.77
N ASN A 151 6.43 -11.30 -3.70
CA ASN A 151 6.57 -10.07 -4.46
C ASN A 151 7.32 -10.31 -5.80
N LEU A 152 6.92 -9.58 -6.83
CA LEU A 152 7.64 -9.39 -8.09
C LEU A 152 7.96 -7.90 -8.21
N GLU A 153 9.15 -7.51 -7.74
CA GLU A 153 9.58 -6.13 -7.76
C GLU A 153 9.70 -5.65 -9.22
N GLY A 154 9.12 -4.48 -9.52
CA GLY A 154 9.08 -3.93 -10.88
C GLY A 154 8.20 -4.71 -11.86
N LEU A 155 7.18 -5.42 -11.36
CA LEU A 155 6.21 -6.09 -12.21
C LEU A 155 5.52 -5.11 -13.16
N ALA A 156 5.62 -5.37 -14.46
CA ALA A 156 4.94 -4.64 -15.53
C ALA A 156 4.29 -5.60 -16.53
N VAL A 157 3.22 -5.14 -17.16
CA VAL A 157 2.45 -5.90 -18.15
C VAL A 157 2.74 -5.39 -19.56
N ARG A 158 3.27 -6.25 -20.42
CA ARG A 158 3.43 -5.98 -21.86
C ARG A 158 2.12 -6.25 -22.58
N THR A 159 1.50 -5.21 -23.11
CA THR A 159 0.17 -5.29 -23.74
C THR A 159 0.22 -5.51 -25.26
N ASP A 160 1.41 -5.45 -25.85
CA ASP A 160 1.68 -5.55 -27.28
C ASP A 160 2.19 -6.93 -27.73
N VAL A 161 2.26 -7.89 -26.80
CA VAL A 161 2.78 -9.25 -27.05
C VAL A 161 1.68 -10.31 -27.01
N ASP A 162 1.84 -11.35 -27.82
CA ASP A 162 0.99 -12.54 -27.78
C ASP A 162 1.59 -13.54 -26.77
N GLY A 163 0.89 -13.73 -25.66
CA GLY A 163 1.26 -14.67 -24.61
C GLY A 163 0.09 -14.93 -23.66
N PHE A 164 0.26 -15.91 -22.76
CA PHE A 164 -0.68 -16.21 -21.70
C PHE A 164 -0.49 -15.25 -20.52
N ARG A 165 -1.61 -14.90 -19.89
CA ARG A 165 -1.71 -13.96 -18.77
C ARG A 165 -2.97 -14.21 -17.96
N LEU A 166 -3.13 -13.55 -16.83
CA LEU A 166 -4.43 -13.44 -16.19
C LEU A 166 -5.37 -12.57 -17.05
N PRO A 167 -6.69 -12.85 -17.06
CA PRO A 167 -7.65 -11.97 -17.71
C PRO A 167 -7.70 -10.61 -17.02
N THR A 168 -8.01 -9.55 -17.76
CA THR A 168 -8.47 -8.32 -17.10
C THR A 168 -9.84 -8.54 -16.47
N GLU A 169 -10.21 -7.74 -15.49
CA GLU A 169 -11.56 -7.76 -14.92
C GLU A 169 -12.62 -7.60 -16.02
N ALA A 170 -12.39 -6.69 -16.97
CA ALA A 170 -13.30 -6.43 -18.07
C ALA A 170 -13.44 -7.63 -19.02
N GLU A 171 -12.34 -8.31 -19.33
CA GLU A 171 -12.36 -9.55 -20.13
C GLU A 171 -13.13 -10.65 -19.40
N TRP A 172 -12.84 -10.87 -18.12
CA TRP A 172 -13.52 -11.87 -17.33
C TRP A 172 -15.04 -11.63 -17.27
N VAL A 173 -15.46 -10.39 -17.00
CA VAL A 173 -16.89 -10.01 -16.98
C VAL A 173 -17.52 -10.15 -18.36
N MET A 174 -16.81 -9.84 -19.44
CA MET A 174 -17.33 -10.02 -20.81
C MET A 174 -17.67 -11.49 -21.07
N ALA A 175 -16.77 -12.41 -20.73
CA ALA A 175 -17.01 -13.84 -20.87
C ALA A 175 -18.17 -14.33 -20.00
N ALA A 176 -18.21 -13.92 -18.73
CA ALA A 176 -19.21 -14.37 -17.76
C ALA A 176 -20.62 -13.80 -18.01
N SER A 177 -20.73 -12.55 -18.44
CA SER A 177 -22.00 -11.80 -18.50
C SER A 177 -23.08 -12.41 -19.40
N LEU A 178 -22.68 -13.18 -20.42
CA LEU A 178 -23.59 -13.72 -21.42
C LEU A 178 -24.31 -15.00 -20.98
N SER A 179 -23.80 -15.71 -19.96
CA SER A 179 -24.41 -16.94 -19.42
C SER A 179 -24.40 -17.00 -17.89
N TRP A 180 -24.23 -15.86 -17.21
CA TRP A 180 -24.16 -15.80 -15.75
C TRP A 180 -25.43 -16.34 -15.08
N ASN A 181 -25.33 -17.52 -14.45
CA ASN A 181 -26.40 -18.07 -13.63
C ASN A 181 -25.86 -18.99 -12.52
N PRO A 182 -25.48 -18.43 -11.36
CA PRO A 182 -24.94 -19.20 -10.23
C PRO A 182 -25.88 -20.28 -9.71
N TRP A 183 -27.20 -20.17 -9.94
CA TRP A 183 -28.15 -21.21 -9.52
C TRP A 183 -28.06 -22.49 -10.34
N GLN A 184 -27.54 -22.39 -11.56
CA GLN A 184 -27.52 -23.49 -12.53
C GLN A 184 -26.11 -23.95 -12.88
N TYR A 185 -25.17 -23.00 -12.96
CA TYR A 185 -23.82 -23.22 -13.47
C TYR A 185 -22.77 -22.92 -12.40
N SER A 186 -22.89 -23.50 -11.20
CA SER A 186 -21.89 -23.33 -10.15
C SER A 186 -21.78 -24.48 -9.15
N TRP A 187 -20.58 -24.63 -8.60
CA TRP A 187 -20.36 -25.23 -7.29
C TRP A 187 -20.42 -24.16 -6.20
N ASN A 188 -21.38 -24.27 -5.29
CA ASN A 188 -21.67 -23.29 -4.25
C ASN A 188 -21.95 -23.98 -2.90
N SER A 189 -22.15 -23.23 -1.83
CA SER A 189 -22.32 -23.78 -0.48
C SER A 189 -23.52 -24.73 -0.33
N SER A 190 -24.49 -24.65 -1.24
CA SER A 190 -25.70 -25.47 -1.23
C SER A 190 -25.51 -26.86 -1.88
N ASN A 191 -24.50 -27.04 -2.73
CA ASN A 191 -24.32 -28.28 -3.51
C ASN A 191 -22.90 -28.89 -3.46
N SER A 192 -21.90 -28.13 -3.00
CA SER A 192 -20.49 -28.55 -3.02
C SER A 192 -20.06 -29.37 -1.80
N ASN A 193 -20.87 -29.38 -0.73
CA ASN A 193 -20.46 -29.80 0.62
C ASN A 193 -19.20 -29.06 1.13
N TYR A 194 -18.97 -27.83 0.66
CA TYR A 194 -17.80 -27.02 0.99
C TYR A 194 -16.46 -27.64 0.54
N GLU A 195 -16.51 -28.50 -0.47
CA GLU A 195 -15.36 -29.13 -1.11
C GLU A 195 -15.21 -28.64 -2.54
N ILE A 196 -13.97 -28.44 -2.99
CA ILE A 196 -13.64 -28.08 -4.38
C ILE A 196 -13.84 -29.30 -5.27
N HIS A 197 -14.34 -29.07 -6.49
CA HIS A 197 -14.64 -30.12 -7.45
C HIS A 197 -13.81 -29.96 -8.72
N ALA A 198 -13.65 -31.07 -9.44
CA ALA A 198 -13.07 -31.05 -10.77
C ALA A 198 -13.90 -30.13 -11.68
N PRO A 199 -13.26 -29.31 -12.55
CA PRO A 199 -13.99 -28.37 -13.37
C PRO A 199 -14.97 -29.03 -14.35
N CYS A 200 -15.88 -28.22 -14.89
CA CYS A 200 -16.81 -28.59 -15.96
C CYS A 200 -17.90 -29.61 -15.58
N ALA A 201 -18.24 -29.73 -14.30
CA ALA A 201 -19.45 -30.45 -13.90
C ALA A 201 -20.73 -29.73 -14.36
N PHE A 202 -20.69 -28.39 -14.39
CA PHE A 202 -21.80 -27.53 -14.78
C PHE A 202 -21.36 -26.48 -15.82
N PRO A 203 -21.03 -26.88 -17.07
CA PRO A 203 -20.67 -25.90 -18.10
C PRO A 203 -21.86 -24.99 -18.40
N ASP A 204 -21.58 -23.71 -18.63
CA ASP A 204 -22.58 -22.72 -19.01
C ASP A 204 -23.07 -22.94 -20.46
N SER A 205 -24.03 -22.13 -20.91
CA SER A 205 -24.61 -22.29 -22.25
C SER A 205 -23.65 -21.94 -23.40
N LEU A 206 -22.50 -21.36 -23.11
CA LEU A 206 -21.45 -20.98 -24.05
C LEU A 206 -20.29 -21.98 -24.05
N GLY A 207 -20.22 -22.83 -23.03
CA GLY A 207 -19.22 -23.87 -22.82
C GLY A 207 -18.08 -23.47 -21.89
N PHE A 208 -18.17 -22.34 -21.18
CA PHE A 208 -17.25 -22.07 -20.06
C PHE A 208 -17.65 -22.90 -18.85
N CYS A 209 -16.66 -23.25 -18.04
CA CYS A 209 -16.84 -23.98 -16.80
C CYS A 209 -16.53 -23.05 -15.62
N ASP A 210 -17.38 -23.11 -14.59
CA ASP A 210 -17.08 -22.60 -13.25
C ASP A 210 -16.71 -21.11 -13.19
N LEU A 211 -17.22 -20.29 -14.12
CA LEU A 211 -17.13 -18.83 -14.00
C LEU A 211 -17.90 -18.34 -12.76
N ALA A 212 -18.89 -19.10 -12.28
CA ALA A 212 -19.52 -18.89 -10.98
C ALA A 212 -19.19 -20.07 -10.05
N GLY A 213 -18.73 -19.77 -8.84
CA GLY A 213 -18.45 -20.78 -7.82
C GLY A 213 -17.18 -21.60 -8.07
N ASN A 214 -17.10 -22.77 -7.42
CA ASN A 214 -15.91 -23.61 -7.29
C ASN A 214 -14.77 -22.87 -6.58
N VAL A 215 -13.92 -22.14 -7.30
CA VAL A 215 -12.85 -21.33 -6.71
C VAL A 215 -12.96 -19.87 -7.12
N LEU A 216 -12.64 -18.99 -6.19
CA LEU A 216 -12.53 -17.56 -6.43
C LEU A 216 -11.34 -17.32 -7.38
N GLU A 217 -11.50 -16.47 -8.39
CA GLU A 217 -10.50 -16.31 -9.44
C GLU A 217 -9.77 -14.97 -9.38
N LEU A 218 -8.44 -15.02 -9.39
CA LEU A 218 -7.57 -13.85 -9.54
C LEU A 218 -7.65 -13.27 -10.97
N THR A 219 -7.78 -11.95 -11.07
CA THR A 219 -7.61 -11.21 -12.34
C THR A 219 -6.31 -10.42 -12.35
N ASN A 220 -5.98 -9.82 -13.49
CA ASN A 220 -4.76 -9.02 -13.66
C ASN A 220 -4.79 -7.73 -12.80
N ASP A 221 -5.97 -7.14 -12.66
CA ASP A 221 -6.20 -5.75 -12.24
C ASP A 221 -5.87 -5.50 -10.76
N TRP A 222 -5.26 -4.34 -10.51
CA TRP A 222 -5.28 -3.74 -9.18
C TRP A 222 -6.67 -3.18 -8.88
N ALA A 223 -7.16 -3.40 -7.67
CA ALA A 223 -8.39 -2.78 -7.21
C ALA A 223 -8.18 -1.27 -7.06
N GLY A 224 -8.98 -0.50 -7.79
CA GLY A 224 -9.05 0.95 -7.72
C GLY A 224 -10.49 1.44 -7.73
N ASP A 225 -10.63 2.75 -7.59
CA ASP A 225 -11.93 3.42 -7.55
C ASP A 225 -12.71 3.21 -8.84
N ILE A 226 -14.01 2.96 -8.69
CA ILE A 226 -14.93 2.82 -9.82
C ILE A 226 -15.38 4.21 -10.26
N VAL A 227 -15.04 4.57 -11.50
CA VAL A 227 -15.40 5.87 -12.08
C VAL A 227 -16.66 5.81 -12.94
N ASP A 228 -17.44 6.89 -12.93
CA ASP A 228 -18.58 7.03 -13.84
C ASP A 228 -18.09 7.56 -15.21
N ALA A 229 -17.44 6.68 -15.96
CA ALA A 229 -16.83 7.00 -17.25
C ALA A 229 -16.86 5.81 -18.22
N THR A 230 -16.62 6.11 -19.50
CA THR A 230 -16.40 5.10 -20.53
C THR A 230 -14.91 5.00 -20.83
N ILE A 231 -14.32 3.83 -20.58
CA ILE A 231 -12.90 3.56 -20.73
C ILE A 231 -12.70 2.46 -21.79
N ALA A 232 -11.68 2.57 -22.63
CA ALA A 232 -11.34 1.52 -23.58
C ALA A 232 -10.27 0.60 -22.98
N SER A 233 -10.40 -0.71 -23.15
CA SER A 233 -9.36 -1.69 -22.82
C SER A 233 -8.75 -1.49 -21.42
N SER A 234 -9.60 -1.36 -20.39
CA SER A 234 -9.13 -1.06 -19.03
C SER A 234 -8.26 -2.18 -18.46
N MET A 235 -7.18 -1.79 -17.78
CA MET A 235 -6.24 -2.64 -17.05
C MET A 235 -6.37 -2.50 -15.52
N GLY A 236 -7.41 -1.80 -15.06
CA GLY A 236 -7.59 -1.40 -13.68
C GLY A 236 -6.69 -0.23 -13.29
N ALA A 237 -6.40 -0.13 -11.99
CA ALA A 237 -5.50 0.91 -11.47
C ALA A 237 -4.04 0.62 -11.85
N LEU A 238 -3.25 1.68 -12.05
CA LEU A 238 -1.81 1.60 -12.37
C LEU A 238 -1.01 0.96 -11.22
N ALA A 239 -1.43 1.20 -9.98
CA ALA A 239 -0.84 0.63 -8.77
C ALA A 239 -1.93 0.14 -7.83
N GLY A 240 -1.57 -0.77 -6.91
CA GLY A 240 -2.45 -1.22 -5.85
C GLY A 240 -2.91 -0.06 -4.96
N ASN A 241 -4.12 -0.16 -4.42
CA ASN A 241 -4.57 0.72 -3.35
C ASN A 241 -3.72 0.54 -2.08
N ILE A 242 -4.03 1.27 -1.00
CA ILE A 242 -3.31 1.15 0.28
C ILE A 242 -3.28 -0.29 0.84
N LEU A 243 -4.28 -1.11 0.49
CA LEU A 243 -4.37 -2.50 0.90
C LEU A 243 -3.64 -3.45 -0.06
N LEU A 244 -3.07 -2.94 -1.15
CA LEU A 244 -2.46 -3.69 -2.25
C LEU A 244 -3.41 -4.79 -2.76
N GLU A 245 -4.67 -4.42 -2.90
CA GLU A 245 -5.78 -5.33 -3.19
C GLU A 245 -5.83 -5.66 -4.69
N LYS A 246 -5.91 -6.95 -5.01
CA LYS A 246 -6.19 -7.49 -6.35
C LYS A 246 -7.68 -7.70 -6.53
N VAL A 247 -8.14 -7.52 -7.76
CA VAL A 247 -9.52 -7.85 -8.13
C VAL A 247 -9.66 -9.37 -8.23
N VAL A 248 -10.75 -9.87 -7.65
CA VAL A 248 -11.14 -11.29 -7.68
C VAL A 248 -12.58 -11.44 -8.12
N LYS A 249 -12.90 -12.54 -8.82
CA LYS A 249 -14.22 -12.76 -9.46
C LYS A 249 -14.74 -14.19 -9.22
N GLY A 250 -16.01 -14.42 -9.53
CA GLY A 250 -16.62 -15.76 -9.61
C GLY A 250 -17.28 -16.28 -8.33
N GLY A 251 -16.64 -16.04 -7.19
CA GLY A 251 -17.04 -16.63 -5.91
C GLY A 251 -16.54 -18.07 -5.74
N SER A 252 -16.86 -18.72 -4.62
CA SER A 252 -16.33 -20.07 -4.31
C SER A 252 -17.37 -21.01 -3.70
N VAL A 253 -16.97 -22.25 -3.45
CA VAL A 253 -17.76 -23.28 -2.73
C VAL A 253 -18.30 -22.83 -1.37
N TYR A 254 -17.78 -21.76 -0.77
CA TYR A 254 -18.24 -21.23 0.52
C TYR A 254 -19.39 -20.23 0.40
N GLN A 255 -19.65 -19.70 -0.80
CA GLN A 255 -20.72 -18.72 -1.03
C GLN A 255 -21.98 -19.42 -1.55
N SER A 256 -23.14 -18.91 -1.17
CA SER A 256 -24.41 -19.33 -1.78
C SER A 256 -24.59 -18.65 -3.14
N ALA A 257 -25.41 -19.23 -4.02
CA ALA A 257 -25.71 -18.65 -5.33
C ALA A 257 -26.26 -17.20 -5.25
N ASN A 258 -26.97 -16.85 -4.16
CA ASN A 258 -27.45 -15.49 -3.91
C ASN A 258 -26.33 -14.46 -3.68
N ASN A 259 -25.20 -14.92 -3.16
CA ASN A 259 -24.07 -14.06 -2.78
C ASN A 259 -23.00 -14.00 -3.89
N MET A 260 -23.23 -14.67 -5.03
CA MET A 260 -22.34 -14.66 -6.20
C MET A 260 -22.78 -13.57 -7.19
N ASP A 261 -22.27 -12.36 -7.00
CA ASP A 261 -22.54 -11.22 -7.87
C ASP A 261 -21.52 -11.13 -9.03
N LEU A 262 -22.02 -10.98 -10.25
CA LEU A 262 -21.20 -10.72 -11.44
C LEU A 262 -20.40 -9.42 -11.28
N GLY A 263 -20.94 -8.43 -10.56
CA GLY A 263 -20.27 -7.16 -10.24
C GLY A 263 -19.30 -7.25 -9.05
N GLY A 264 -19.28 -8.36 -8.31
CA GLY A 264 -18.39 -8.55 -7.17
C GLY A 264 -16.91 -8.51 -7.57
N ARG A 265 -16.08 -7.80 -6.80
CA ARG A 265 -14.65 -7.57 -7.09
C ARG A 265 -13.71 -7.97 -5.95
N LYS A 266 -14.27 -8.44 -4.84
CA LYS A 266 -13.60 -8.60 -3.54
C LYS A 266 -13.99 -9.91 -2.88
N ASP A 267 -13.17 -10.34 -1.92
CA ASP A 267 -13.51 -11.40 -0.97
C ASP A 267 -13.97 -10.79 0.37
N VAL A 268 -14.31 -11.64 1.35
CA VAL A 268 -14.65 -11.25 2.74
C VAL A 268 -13.53 -10.42 3.37
N TYR A 269 -12.28 -10.71 3.02
CA TYR A 269 -11.10 -9.94 3.39
C TYR A 269 -10.40 -9.37 2.13
N PRO A 270 -9.70 -8.23 2.25
CA PRO A 270 -8.91 -7.70 1.13
C PRO A 270 -7.92 -8.74 0.60
N VAL A 271 -7.95 -9.00 -0.70
CA VAL A 271 -7.06 -9.96 -1.35
C VAL A 271 -5.77 -9.26 -1.76
N GLN A 272 -4.75 -9.36 -0.91
CA GLN A 272 -3.41 -8.89 -1.24
C GLN A 272 -2.78 -9.74 -2.35
N ALA A 273 -1.87 -9.17 -3.15
CA ALA A 273 -1.18 -9.93 -4.19
C ALA A 273 -0.36 -11.12 -3.65
N SER A 274 0.13 -11.04 -2.41
CA SER A 274 0.81 -12.16 -1.72
C SER A 274 -0.16 -13.11 -1.00
N ALA A 275 -1.44 -12.76 -0.89
CA ALA A 275 -2.41 -13.59 -0.20
C ALA A 275 -2.71 -14.84 -1.03
N PHE A 276 -2.95 -15.93 -0.33
CA PHE A 276 -3.40 -17.20 -0.91
C PHE A 276 -4.41 -17.83 0.05
N SER A 277 -5.37 -18.56 -0.49
CA SER A 277 -6.37 -19.28 0.30
C SER A 277 -6.71 -20.62 -0.38
N SER A 278 -7.27 -21.54 0.40
CA SER A 278 -7.60 -22.88 -0.09
C SER A 278 -8.72 -22.90 -1.11
N TYR A 279 -9.38 -21.76 -1.38
CA TYR A 279 -10.49 -21.60 -2.31
C TYR A 279 -10.24 -20.53 -3.38
N MET A 280 -9.02 -20.02 -3.49
CA MET A 280 -8.64 -19.02 -4.47
C MET A 280 -7.66 -19.62 -5.46
N GLY A 281 -8.01 -19.53 -6.74
CA GLY A 281 -7.25 -19.99 -7.89
C GLY A 281 -7.27 -18.95 -9.01
N PHE A 282 -7.13 -19.40 -10.25
CA PHE A 282 -7.14 -18.51 -11.41
C PHE A 282 -7.40 -19.27 -12.72
N ARG A 283 -7.71 -18.54 -13.78
CA ARG A 283 -7.73 -19.03 -15.17
C ARG A 283 -6.86 -18.15 -16.07
N LEU A 284 -6.47 -18.67 -17.23
CA LEU A 284 -5.61 -17.95 -18.19
C LEU A 284 -6.43 -17.26 -19.29
N ALA A 285 -5.98 -16.08 -19.68
CA ALA A 285 -6.30 -15.42 -20.93
C ALA A 285 -5.08 -15.44 -21.88
N PHE A 286 -5.33 -15.25 -23.17
CA PHE A 286 -4.29 -15.18 -24.20
C PHE A 286 -4.56 -14.01 -25.16
N GLY A 287 -3.50 -13.27 -25.47
CA GLY A 287 -3.47 -12.28 -26.55
C GLY A 287 -3.18 -10.86 -26.08
N LYS A 288 -2.92 -10.00 -27.06
CA LYS A 288 -2.61 -8.57 -26.89
C LYS A 288 -3.80 -7.80 -26.31
N ILE A 289 -3.49 -6.68 -25.65
CA ILE A 289 -4.46 -5.70 -25.17
C ILE A 289 -4.14 -4.36 -25.87
N PRO A 290 -4.58 -4.18 -27.13
CA PRO A 290 -4.33 -2.94 -27.84
C PRO A 290 -5.04 -1.77 -27.15
N HIS A 291 -4.38 -0.61 -27.15
CA HIS A 291 -4.89 0.62 -26.53
C HIS A 291 -5.24 0.47 -25.05
N ALA A 292 -4.49 -0.39 -24.34
CA ALA A 292 -4.62 -0.60 -22.91
C ALA A 292 -4.61 0.73 -22.14
N THR A 293 -5.56 0.88 -21.23
CA THR A 293 -5.73 2.09 -20.43
C THR A 293 -5.65 1.76 -18.94
N TRP A 294 -4.78 2.45 -18.22
CA TRP A 294 -4.70 2.39 -16.77
C TRP A 294 -5.34 3.62 -16.16
N LEU A 295 -5.94 3.44 -14.98
CA LEU A 295 -6.43 4.53 -14.16
C LEU A 295 -5.40 4.91 -13.10
N ASP A 296 -5.23 6.20 -12.86
CA ASP A 296 -4.47 6.69 -11.71
C ASP A 296 -5.25 6.53 -10.40
N ALA A 297 -4.67 6.96 -9.28
CA ALA A 297 -5.30 6.86 -7.96
C ALA A 297 -6.58 7.71 -7.81
N GLY A 298 -6.82 8.68 -8.69
CA GLY A 298 -8.04 9.49 -8.74
C GLY A 298 -9.08 8.96 -9.72
N GLY A 299 -8.76 7.91 -10.47
CA GLY A 299 -9.64 7.32 -11.48
C GLY A 299 -9.58 7.99 -12.86
N ASP A 300 -8.62 8.89 -13.09
CA ASP A 300 -8.39 9.51 -14.39
C ASP A 300 -7.50 8.63 -15.29
N VAL A 301 -7.59 8.82 -16.61
CA VAL A 301 -6.74 8.12 -17.58
C VAL A 301 -5.30 8.60 -17.45
N ALA A 302 -4.38 7.69 -17.11
CA ALA A 302 -2.96 8.00 -16.99
C ALA A 302 -2.33 8.24 -18.39
N LEU A 303 -2.27 9.51 -18.83
CA LEU A 303 -1.61 9.93 -20.07
C LEU A 303 -0.11 10.17 -19.82
N ASN A 304 0.77 9.54 -20.61
CA ASN A 304 2.23 9.69 -20.57
C ASN A 304 2.90 9.27 -19.24
N PRO A 305 2.87 7.97 -18.88
CA PRO A 305 3.40 7.52 -17.61
C PRO A 305 4.93 7.70 -17.55
N VAL A 306 5.39 8.43 -16.54
CA VAL A 306 6.80 8.40 -16.14
C VAL A 306 7.13 6.98 -15.68
N THR A 307 8.13 6.37 -16.30
CA THR A 307 8.52 4.98 -16.06
C THR A 307 9.58 4.92 -14.97
N LEU A 308 9.33 4.12 -13.94
CA LEU A 308 10.32 3.85 -12.90
C LEU A 308 11.42 2.91 -13.42
N LYS A 309 12.68 3.23 -13.14
CA LYS A 309 13.87 2.48 -13.59
C LYS A 309 14.64 1.82 -12.46
N THR A 310 14.45 2.31 -11.23
CA THR A 310 15.10 1.85 -10.01
C THR A 310 14.03 1.45 -9.00
N PHE A 311 14.22 0.32 -8.32
CA PHE A 311 13.25 -0.19 -7.35
C PHE A 311 13.79 -0.17 -5.91
N SER A 312 12.96 -0.57 -4.94
CA SER A 312 13.28 -0.51 -3.51
C SER A 312 14.58 -1.25 -3.17
N SER A 313 14.84 -2.40 -3.79
CA SER A 313 16.05 -3.19 -3.52
C SER A 313 17.34 -2.51 -4.02
N ASP A 314 17.28 -1.83 -5.16
CA ASP A 314 18.39 -1.04 -5.71
C ASP A 314 18.65 0.18 -4.82
N ILE A 315 17.59 0.90 -4.40
CA ILE A 315 17.70 2.03 -3.48
C ILE A 315 18.31 1.61 -2.16
N ARG A 316 17.86 0.50 -1.58
CA ARG A 316 18.47 -0.04 -0.35
C ARG A 316 19.97 -0.28 -0.54
N GLN A 317 20.38 -0.86 -1.67
CA GLN A 317 21.80 -1.11 -1.95
C GLN A 317 22.61 0.18 -2.05
N LYS A 318 22.06 1.25 -2.65
CA LYS A 318 22.79 2.50 -2.90
C LYS A 318 22.74 3.48 -1.74
N MET A 319 21.58 3.61 -1.11
CA MET A 319 21.29 4.60 -0.05
C MET A 319 21.33 4.01 1.37
N GLY A 320 21.42 2.68 1.50
CA GLY A 320 21.48 1.97 2.78
C GLY A 320 20.12 1.69 3.42
N THR A 321 19.03 2.26 2.89
CA THR A 321 17.66 2.07 3.40
C THR A 321 16.61 2.26 2.30
N VAL A 322 15.47 1.58 2.39
CA VAL A 322 14.30 1.81 1.53
C VAL A 322 13.52 3.07 1.89
N HIS A 323 13.79 3.67 3.07
CA HIS A 323 13.21 4.94 3.51
C HIS A 323 13.79 6.11 2.74
N SER A 324 13.50 6.15 1.45
CA SER A 324 13.94 7.17 0.51
C SER A 324 12.76 7.62 -0.34
N LYS A 325 12.73 8.91 -0.69
CA LYS A 325 11.69 9.49 -1.53
C LYS A 325 12.30 10.43 -2.55
N LEU A 326 11.85 10.32 -3.78
CA LEU A 326 12.21 11.21 -4.88
C LEU A 326 11.02 12.13 -5.16
N ALA A 327 11.23 13.45 -5.21
CA ALA A 327 10.26 14.43 -5.67
C ALA A 327 10.83 15.16 -6.90
N PHE A 328 9.98 15.47 -7.87
CA PHE A 328 10.38 16.16 -9.10
C PHE A 328 9.17 16.84 -9.75
N ARG A 329 9.43 17.69 -10.74
CA ARG A 329 8.40 18.31 -11.57
C ARG A 329 8.23 17.50 -12.86
N ASN A 330 7.01 17.12 -13.19
CA ASN A 330 6.66 16.74 -14.56
C ASN A 330 6.37 18.04 -15.32
N ASP A 331 7.27 18.46 -16.21
CA ASP A 331 7.14 19.78 -16.83
C ASP A 331 6.02 19.86 -17.87
N LYS A 332 5.62 18.72 -18.46
CA LYS A 332 4.49 18.68 -19.40
C LYS A 332 3.18 19.11 -18.75
N SER A 333 2.94 18.67 -17.52
CA SER A 333 1.76 19.04 -16.74
C SER A 333 2.01 20.25 -15.83
N GLY A 334 3.26 20.49 -15.45
CA GLY A 334 3.66 21.49 -14.46
C GLY A 334 3.47 21.06 -13.00
N ASN A 335 3.08 19.79 -12.78
CA ASN A 335 2.74 19.23 -11.49
C ASN A 335 3.96 18.69 -10.73
N LEU A 336 3.79 18.53 -9.43
CA LEU A 336 4.67 17.74 -8.57
C LEU A 336 4.42 16.25 -8.83
N ALA A 337 5.48 15.49 -9.02
CA ALA A 337 5.47 14.03 -8.98
C ALA A 337 6.45 13.53 -7.92
N TYR A 338 6.18 12.36 -7.38
CA TYR A 338 7.08 11.71 -6.42
C TYR A 338 7.07 10.19 -6.53
N VAL A 339 8.13 9.57 -6.03
CA VAL A 339 8.27 8.13 -5.84
C VAL A 339 8.58 7.91 -4.36
N ASP A 340 7.78 7.08 -3.71
CA ASP A 340 8.09 6.54 -2.38
C ASP A 340 8.69 5.14 -2.56
N PHE A 341 9.95 4.95 -2.15
CA PHE A 341 10.61 3.66 -2.25
C PHE A 341 10.28 2.74 -1.08
N TYR A 342 9.61 3.28 -0.06
CA TYR A 342 9.03 2.52 1.04
C TYR A 342 7.67 1.94 0.60
N GLY A 343 7.54 0.61 0.53
CA GLY A 343 6.27 -0.03 0.16
C GLY A 343 6.35 -1.27 -0.75
N GLY A 344 7.51 -1.57 -1.32
CA GLY A 344 7.78 -2.79 -2.09
C GLY A 344 7.22 -2.85 -3.52
N MET A 345 6.36 -1.89 -3.85
CA MET A 345 5.95 -1.57 -5.22
C MET A 345 6.05 -0.06 -5.45
N PRO A 346 7.27 0.49 -5.51
CA PRO A 346 7.43 1.91 -5.80
C PRO A 346 6.81 2.23 -7.17
N GLY A 347 6.07 3.32 -7.21
CA GLY A 347 5.43 3.84 -8.41
C GLY A 347 5.51 5.36 -8.43
N VAL A 348 5.40 5.95 -9.63
CA VAL A 348 5.34 7.41 -9.75
C VAL A 348 3.93 7.86 -9.43
N VAL A 349 3.81 8.75 -8.45
CA VAL A 349 2.57 9.42 -8.09
C VAL A 349 2.68 10.88 -8.50
N GLU A 350 1.86 11.28 -9.47
CA GLU A 350 1.71 12.69 -9.84
C GLU A 350 0.57 13.31 -9.05
N ILE A 351 0.78 14.52 -8.53
CA ILE A 351 -0.21 15.25 -7.76
C ILE A 351 -0.75 16.40 -8.61
N PRO A 352 -2.04 16.36 -9.01
CA PRO A 352 -2.65 17.46 -9.74
C PRO A 352 -2.83 18.65 -8.79
N ASP A 353 -2.09 19.71 -9.04
CA ASP A 353 -2.17 20.96 -8.27
C ASP A 353 -2.67 22.14 -9.12
N SER A 354 -3.20 23.16 -8.45
CA SER A 354 -3.67 24.39 -9.12
C SER A 354 -2.56 25.42 -9.39
N VAL A 355 -1.32 25.10 -9.00
CA VAL A 355 -0.16 25.98 -9.12
C VAL A 355 1.01 25.23 -9.74
N PRO A 356 1.82 25.88 -10.60
CA PRO A 356 3.01 25.25 -11.16
C PRO A 356 4.08 25.03 -10.09
N VAL A 357 4.78 23.89 -10.16
CA VAL A 357 5.75 23.45 -9.15
C VAL A 357 7.18 23.59 -9.68
N TYR A 358 8.02 24.40 -9.04
CA TYR A 358 9.45 24.50 -9.33
C TYR A 358 10.27 24.31 -8.04
N HIS A 359 11.46 23.72 -8.17
CA HIS A 359 12.39 23.48 -7.06
C HIS A 359 11.74 22.79 -5.85
N PRO A 360 11.13 21.61 -6.02
CA PRO A 360 10.61 20.85 -4.89
C PRO A 360 11.75 20.42 -3.97
N GLU A 361 11.62 20.65 -2.67
CA GLU A 361 12.53 20.15 -1.64
C GLU A 361 11.76 19.41 -0.54
N ILE A 362 12.09 18.14 -0.36
CA ILE A 362 11.47 17.25 0.63
C ILE A 362 11.95 17.64 2.03
N SER A 363 11.03 17.62 2.99
CA SER A 363 11.32 17.95 4.39
C SER A 363 12.25 16.94 5.05
N PRO A 364 12.97 17.33 6.13
CA PRO A 364 13.90 16.45 6.83
C PRO A 364 13.30 15.14 7.36
N ASP A 365 11.99 15.11 7.60
CA ASP A 365 11.22 13.93 8.02
C ASP A 365 10.58 13.14 6.88
N GLY A 366 10.75 13.57 5.61
CA GLY A 366 10.23 12.88 4.44
C GLY A 366 8.72 13.01 4.20
N ASN A 367 8.02 13.81 5.01
CA ASN A 367 6.54 13.87 5.00
C ASN A 367 5.95 15.06 4.24
N LYS A 368 6.75 16.09 3.99
CA LYS A 368 6.33 17.34 3.33
C LYS A 368 7.27 17.69 2.19
N VAL A 369 6.81 18.59 1.34
CA VAL A 369 7.59 19.18 0.25
C VAL A 369 7.33 20.67 0.20
N ALA A 370 8.40 21.45 0.14
CA ALA A 370 8.37 22.88 -0.13
C ALA A 370 8.68 23.10 -1.62
N PHE A 371 8.03 24.05 -2.27
CA PHE A 371 8.32 24.40 -3.67
C PHE A 371 7.91 25.84 -3.97
N CYS A 372 8.29 26.35 -5.13
CA CYS A 372 7.89 27.68 -5.59
C CYS A 372 7.26 27.70 -6.98
N THR A 373 6.77 28.86 -7.42
CA THR A 373 6.18 29.06 -8.76
C THR A 373 7.14 29.70 -9.76
N GLY A 374 8.30 30.20 -9.32
CA GLY A 374 9.35 30.76 -10.17
C GLY A 374 10.52 29.78 -10.38
N MET A 375 11.29 30.00 -11.44
CA MET A 375 12.46 29.19 -11.81
C MET A 375 13.78 29.94 -11.58
N GLU A 376 14.89 29.19 -11.50
CA GLU A 376 16.23 29.78 -11.34
C GLU A 376 16.63 30.58 -12.59
N GLY A 377 17.34 31.69 -12.39
CA GLY A 377 17.84 32.55 -13.46
C GLY A 377 16.79 33.47 -14.08
N VAL A 378 15.52 33.38 -13.67
CA VAL A 378 14.42 34.20 -14.17
C VAL A 378 13.87 35.09 -13.06
N GLY A 379 14.07 36.40 -13.21
CA GLY A 379 13.48 37.40 -12.31
C GLY A 379 11.96 37.51 -12.55
N GLY A 380 11.19 37.67 -11.48
CA GLY A 380 9.74 37.85 -11.56
C GLY A 380 9.01 37.41 -10.30
N PRO A 381 7.66 37.48 -10.30
CA PRO A 381 6.84 37.02 -9.18
C PRO A 381 6.95 35.52 -8.96
N SER A 382 7.13 35.12 -7.71
CA SER A 382 7.19 33.75 -7.24
C SER A 382 6.57 33.65 -5.85
N SER A 383 5.89 32.54 -5.58
CA SER A 383 5.34 32.23 -4.26
C SER A 383 5.85 30.88 -3.79
N VAL A 384 6.16 30.76 -2.51
CA VAL A 384 6.54 29.49 -1.86
C VAL A 384 5.31 28.84 -1.23
N TYR A 385 5.23 27.53 -1.40
CA TYR A 385 4.22 26.67 -0.80
C TYR A 385 4.87 25.51 -0.06
N VAL A 386 4.20 25.03 0.97
CA VAL A 386 4.48 23.73 1.61
C VAL A 386 3.21 22.89 1.56
N ARG A 387 3.36 21.60 1.27
CA ARG A 387 2.28 20.61 1.34
C ARG A 387 2.79 19.29 1.89
N SER A 388 1.88 18.43 2.33
CA SER A 388 2.20 17.02 2.57
C SER A 388 2.56 16.33 1.27
N LEU A 389 3.56 15.46 1.31
CA LEU A 389 4.02 14.67 0.16
C LEU A 389 3.12 13.44 -0.02
N ASN A 390 1.86 13.71 -0.35
CA ASN A 390 0.83 12.73 -0.71
C ASN A 390 -0.29 13.43 -1.50
N ALA A 391 -1.17 12.65 -2.15
CA ALA A 391 -2.23 13.17 -3.00
C ALA A 391 -3.26 14.05 -2.25
N ALA A 392 -3.54 13.76 -0.98
CA ALA A 392 -4.56 14.45 -0.17
C ALA A 392 -4.04 15.72 0.55
N GLY A 393 -2.76 16.05 0.42
CA GLY A 393 -2.10 17.13 1.16
C GLY A 393 -2.67 18.51 0.86
N ARG A 394 -2.86 19.32 1.91
CA ARG A 394 -3.26 20.73 1.76
C ARG A 394 -2.06 21.59 1.36
N LEU A 395 -2.30 22.50 0.42
CA LEU A 395 -1.38 23.59 0.06
C LEU A 395 -1.40 24.72 1.10
N ILE A 396 -0.21 25.05 1.62
CA ILE A 396 0.00 26.15 2.57
C ILE A 396 0.91 27.17 1.90
N LYS A 397 0.42 28.40 1.69
CA LYS A 397 1.17 29.47 1.04
C LYS A 397 1.91 30.33 2.07
N LEU A 398 3.15 30.70 1.78
CA LEU A 398 3.86 31.74 2.53
C LEU A 398 3.33 33.13 2.13
N ASP A 399 2.88 33.91 3.13
CA ASP A 399 2.30 35.24 2.91
C ASP A 399 3.37 36.33 2.86
N VAL A 400 4.07 36.40 1.73
CA VAL A 400 5.07 37.44 1.40
C VAL A 400 4.94 37.87 -0.07
N GLU A 401 5.46 39.04 -0.41
CA GLU A 401 5.37 39.60 -1.77
C GLU A 401 6.05 38.72 -2.82
N ASN A 402 7.27 38.24 -2.52
CA ASN A 402 8.04 37.37 -3.40
C ASN A 402 8.85 36.35 -2.61
N ALA A 403 8.83 35.09 -3.03
CA ALA A 403 9.64 34.03 -2.47
C ALA A 403 9.91 32.94 -3.52
N ALA A 404 11.17 32.54 -3.66
CA ALA A 404 11.62 31.53 -4.62
C ALA A 404 12.68 30.59 -4.03
N ILE A 405 12.78 29.41 -4.63
CA ILE A 405 13.77 28.35 -4.36
C ILE A 405 13.84 28.03 -2.85
N PRO A 406 12.76 27.47 -2.27
CA PRO A 406 12.73 27.17 -0.84
C PRO A 406 13.65 26.01 -0.51
N ARG A 407 14.33 26.10 0.64
CA ARG A 407 15.17 25.04 1.19
C ARG A 407 14.86 24.77 2.65
N TRP A 408 14.86 23.50 3.05
CA TRP A 408 14.64 23.16 4.46
C TRP A 408 15.90 23.40 5.29
N TYR A 409 15.71 23.96 6.47
CA TYR A 409 16.75 24.15 7.48
C TYR A 409 16.29 23.55 8.80
N VAL A 410 17.21 22.85 9.48
CA VAL A 410 17.00 22.28 10.82
C VAL A 410 17.99 22.92 11.79
N SER A 411 17.49 23.48 12.89
CA SER A 411 18.35 24.06 13.94
C SER A 411 19.08 22.97 14.73
N GLU A 412 20.06 23.36 15.54
CA GLU A 412 20.73 22.45 16.49
C GLU A 412 19.77 21.82 17.52
N TYR A 413 18.59 22.43 17.73
CA TYR A 413 17.53 21.95 18.61
C TYR A 413 16.45 21.13 17.87
N GLY A 414 16.59 20.95 16.55
CA GLY A 414 15.63 20.20 15.72
C GLY A 414 14.48 21.03 15.15
N ASP A 415 14.46 22.36 15.36
CA ASP A 415 13.40 23.22 14.82
C ASP A 415 13.52 23.37 13.31
N THR A 416 12.40 23.23 12.60
CA THR A 416 12.35 23.33 11.14
C THR A 416 12.02 24.74 10.66
N SER A 417 12.75 25.21 9.66
CA SER A 417 12.51 26.48 8.97
C SER A 417 12.66 26.33 7.46
N ILE A 418 12.10 27.27 6.69
CA ILE A 418 12.31 27.39 5.25
C ILE A 418 13.19 28.59 4.98
N VAL A 419 14.31 28.35 4.29
CA VAL A 419 15.16 29.39 3.70
C VAL A 419 14.70 29.65 2.28
N TYR A 420 14.58 30.91 1.86
CA TYR A 420 14.17 31.28 0.51
C TYR A 420 14.81 32.60 0.09
N VAL A 421 14.74 32.94 -1.20
CA VAL A 421 15.19 34.24 -1.72
C VAL A 421 14.02 35.07 -2.24
N ASP A 422 14.11 36.39 -2.14
CA ASP A 422 13.10 37.32 -2.68
C ASP A 422 13.28 37.61 -4.19
N ASN A 423 14.34 37.10 -4.81
CA ASN A 423 14.58 37.14 -6.25
C ASN A 423 15.49 35.98 -6.68
N ALA A 424 15.06 35.18 -7.66
CA ALA A 424 15.83 34.05 -8.21
C ALA A 424 16.47 34.35 -9.58
N GLY A 425 16.55 35.62 -9.98
CA GLY A 425 17.06 36.05 -11.27
C GLY A 425 18.58 35.90 -11.46
N ASP A 426 19.05 36.45 -12.57
CA ASP A 426 20.48 36.54 -12.93
C ASP A 426 21.31 37.21 -11.83
N ASN A 427 22.37 36.54 -11.38
CA ASN A 427 23.25 37.02 -10.31
C ASN A 427 24.55 37.68 -10.81
N SER A 428 24.68 37.98 -12.10
CA SER A 428 25.92 38.51 -12.70
C SER A 428 26.22 39.96 -12.36
N ASN A 429 25.21 40.76 -12.02
CA ASN A 429 25.35 42.16 -11.61
C ASN A 429 25.33 42.29 -10.08
N ASP A 430 26.34 42.94 -9.50
CA ASP A 430 26.44 43.13 -8.04
C ASP A 430 25.30 43.97 -7.47
N ALA A 431 24.91 45.07 -8.13
CA ALA A 431 23.86 45.94 -7.62
C ALA A 431 22.50 45.23 -7.57
N ASP A 432 22.17 44.47 -8.61
CA ASP A 432 20.92 43.70 -8.67
C ASP A 432 20.94 42.56 -7.65
N PHE A 433 22.06 41.85 -7.53
CA PHE A 433 22.21 40.77 -6.54
C PHE A 433 22.08 41.30 -5.12
N PHE A 434 22.78 42.37 -4.73
CA PHE A 434 22.72 42.90 -3.36
C PHE A 434 21.46 43.74 -3.06
N ALA A 435 20.62 44.04 -4.06
CA ALA A 435 19.28 44.58 -3.84
C ALA A 435 18.29 43.52 -3.32
N SER A 436 18.60 42.24 -3.56
CA SER A 436 17.82 41.09 -3.08
C SER A 436 18.29 40.61 -1.70
N GLY A 437 17.56 39.65 -1.12
CA GLY A 437 17.87 39.07 0.17
C GLY A 437 17.58 37.58 0.26
N THR A 438 18.29 36.93 1.17
CA THR A 438 18.01 35.58 1.63
C THR A 438 17.27 35.68 2.96
N TRP A 439 16.16 34.97 3.05
CA TRP A 439 15.21 35.03 4.15
C TRP A 439 15.02 33.64 4.75
N MET A 440 14.62 33.61 6.02
CA MET A 440 14.27 32.40 6.73
C MET A 440 12.93 32.59 7.43
N VAL A 441 12.09 31.56 7.42
CA VAL A 441 10.80 31.57 8.11
C VAL A 441 10.61 30.26 8.87
N PRO A 442 10.33 30.28 10.18
CA PRO A 442 10.00 29.05 10.91
C PRO A 442 8.78 28.36 10.30
N PHE A 443 8.78 27.03 10.27
CA PHE A 443 7.62 26.26 9.83
C PHE A 443 7.35 25.13 10.82
N SER A 444 6.21 25.18 11.49
CA SER A 444 5.78 24.16 12.45
C SER A 444 4.26 24.10 12.49
N ASN A 445 3.69 22.95 12.87
CA ASN A 445 2.24 22.76 12.99
C ASN A 445 1.45 23.24 11.75
N GLU A 446 2.00 22.98 10.56
CA GLU A 446 1.42 23.38 9.26
C GLU A 446 1.22 24.90 9.10
N GLN A 447 2.05 25.70 9.77
CA GLN A 447 1.99 27.16 9.71
C GLN A 447 3.37 27.78 9.52
N PHE A 448 3.42 28.82 8.69
CA PHE A 448 4.56 29.71 8.60
C PHE A 448 4.58 30.68 9.78
N GLY A 449 5.75 30.81 10.41
CA GLY A 449 6.03 31.84 11.39
C GLY A 449 6.31 33.20 10.75
N LYS A 450 7.05 34.04 11.46
CA LYS A 450 7.46 35.35 10.96
C LYS A 450 8.74 35.23 10.11
N PRO A 451 8.77 35.74 8.87
CA PRO A 451 9.98 35.77 8.06
C PRO A 451 11.02 36.77 8.60
N GLU A 452 12.29 36.40 8.52
CA GLU A 452 13.44 37.21 8.90
C GLU A 452 14.50 37.19 7.80
N LYS A 453 15.05 38.35 7.46
CA LYS A 453 16.17 38.44 6.50
C LYS A 453 17.45 38.00 7.19
N ILE A 454 18.09 36.96 6.66
CA ILE A 454 19.32 36.39 7.22
C ILE A 454 20.58 36.84 6.49
N LEU A 455 20.50 37.14 5.18
CA LEU A 455 21.62 37.63 4.37
C LEU A 455 21.15 38.67 3.34
N VAL A 456 22.06 39.57 2.98
CA VAL A 456 21.91 40.45 1.80
C VAL A 456 22.47 39.70 0.58
N GLY A 457 21.75 39.68 -0.53
CA GLY A 457 22.02 38.82 -1.67
C GLY A 457 21.12 37.58 -1.72
N ALA A 458 20.79 37.12 -2.93
CA ALA A 458 19.94 35.95 -3.18
C ALA A 458 20.75 34.65 -3.22
N TYR A 459 21.13 34.13 -2.05
CA TYR A 459 21.87 32.88 -1.90
C TYR A 459 20.94 31.65 -1.95
N HIS A 460 20.42 31.35 -3.14
CA HIS A 460 19.46 30.25 -3.36
C HIS A 460 20.08 28.86 -3.54
N GLY A 461 21.40 28.73 -3.63
CA GLY A 461 22.08 27.43 -3.80
C GLY A 461 22.30 26.67 -2.48
N GLY A 462 21.99 27.28 -1.34
CA GLY A 462 22.09 26.67 -0.01
C GLY A 462 22.77 27.57 1.01
N VAL A 463 22.41 27.37 2.28
CA VAL A 463 22.91 28.14 3.42
C VAL A 463 23.27 27.18 4.57
N SER A 464 24.48 27.29 5.09
CA SER A 464 24.87 26.76 6.40
C SER A 464 25.02 27.91 7.38
N LEU A 465 24.05 28.06 8.28
CA LEU A 465 24.07 29.12 9.29
C LEU A 465 25.16 28.88 10.35
N ALA A 466 25.37 27.61 10.74
CA ALA A 466 26.41 27.22 11.69
C ALA A 466 27.81 27.63 11.20
N ASP A 467 28.07 27.45 9.90
CA ASP A 467 29.37 27.76 9.29
C ASP A 467 29.46 29.19 8.74
N ARG A 468 28.36 29.96 8.83
CA ARG A 468 28.21 31.29 8.20
C ARG A 468 28.60 31.25 6.73
N TYR A 469 27.98 30.31 6.01
CA TYR A 469 28.30 29.95 4.64
C TYR A 469 27.03 29.95 3.78
N ALA A 470 27.08 30.49 2.56
CA ALA A 470 25.96 30.46 1.63
C ALA A 470 26.44 30.53 0.17
N VAL A 471 25.68 29.97 -0.77
CA VAL A 471 26.07 29.89 -2.19
C VAL A 471 24.93 30.23 -3.13
N SER A 472 25.26 30.71 -4.34
CA SER A 472 24.32 30.90 -5.45
C SER A 472 25.04 30.70 -6.77
N GLY A 473 24.34 30.15 -7.76
CA GLY A 473 24.85 29.89 -9.10
C GLY A 473 23.80 30.16 -10.16
N ALA A 474 23.57 31.42 -10.48
CA ALA A 474 22.69 31.85 -11.58
C ALA A 474 23.46 32.78 -12.54
N ARG A 475 24.51 32.21 -13.18
CA ARG A 475 25.56 32.81 -14.06
C ARG A 475 26.93 33.01 -13.40
N ARG A 476 27.02 33.35 -12.12
CA ARG A 476 28.28 33.42 -11.36
C ARG A 476 28.17 32.55 -10.13
N LEU A 477 29.26 31.85 -9.79
CA LEU A 477 29.35 31.12 -8.53
C LEU A 477 29.67 32.11 -7.40
N ARG A 478 28.64 32.60 -6.72
CA ARG A 478 28.75 33.52 -5.58
C ARG A 478 28.77 32.74 -4.28
N VAL A 479 29.63 33.16 -3.36
CA VAL A 479 29.76 32.53 -2.03
C VAL A 479 29.82 33.61 -0.96
N HIS A 480 28.97 33.47 0.07
CA HIS A 480 29.13 34.17 1.33
C HIS A 480 29.86 33.25 2.29
N ARG A 481 30.99 33.67 2.85
CA ARG A 481 31.71 32.90 3.86
C ARG A 481 32.34 33.81 4.90
N ASN A 482 32.10 33.53 6.18
CA ASN A 482 32.68 34.27 7.30
C ASN A 482 32.46 35.80 7.20
N GLY A 483 31.28 36.22 6.74
CA GLY A 483 30.92 37.63 6.61
C GLY A 483 31.47 38.34 5.38
N LYS A 484 31.99 37.61 4.39
CA LYS A 484 32.51 38.16 3.13
C LYS A 484 31.85 37.49 1.93
N ASP A 485 31.55 38.30 0.92
CA ASP A 485 31.04 37.84 -0.37
C ASP A 485 32.19 37.71 -1.37
N GLU A 486 32.27 36.56 -2.04
CA GLU A 486 33.31 36.18 -2.99
C GLU A 486 32.68 35.67 -4.30
N ILE A 487 33.44 35.74 -5.40
CA ILE A 487 33.11 35.08 -6.67
C ILE A 487 34.16 34.01 -6.92
N TRP A 488 33.70 32.76 -7.02
CA TRP A 488 34.56 31.59 -7.24
C TRP A 488 34.61 31.18 -8.71
N TYR A 489 35.33 30.10 -8.99
CA TYR A 489 35.51 29.54 -10.34
C TYR A 489 36.10 30.55 -11.36
N GLY A 490 36.93 31.48 -10.86
CA GLY A 490 37.53 32.56 -11.67
C GLY A 490 36.51 33.52 -12.28
N GLY A 491 35.27 33.51 -11.77
CA GLY A 491 34.15 34.22 -12.36
C GLY A 491 33.63 33.59 -13.65
N ALA A 492 34.11 32.43 -14.11
CA ALA A 492 33.52 31.78 -15.27
C ALA A 492 32.04 31.44 -15.03
N GLN A 493 31.30 31.24 -16.12
CA GLN A 493 29.86 31.02 -16.04
C GLN A 493 29.57 29.70 -15.31
N ALA A 494 28.75 29.80 -14.27
CA ALA A 494 28.33 28.68 -13.43
C ALA A 494 26.83 28.79 -13.10
N CYS A 495 26.12 27.67 -13.20
CA CYS A 495 24.67 27.55 -12.97
C CYS A 495 24.35 26.37 -12.02
N ASN A 496 23.11 26.33 -11.51
CA ASN A 496 22.56 25.25 -10.69
C ASN A 496 23.46 24.87 -9.50
N ALA A 497 23.85 25.87 -8.71
CA ALA A 497 24.68 25.62 -7.54
C ALA A 497 23.87 24.95 -6.41
N SER A 498 24.43 23.91 -5.81
CA SER A 498 23.87 23.21 -4.65
C SER A 498 24.94 23.01 -3.57
N LEU A 499 24.62 23.36 -2.32
CA LEU A 499 25.49 23.21 -1.15
C LEU A 499 25.30 21.82 -0.51
N SER A 500 26.39 21.17 -0.14
CA SER A 500 26.35 19.86 0.51
C SER A 500 25.65 19.92 1.88
N LYS A 501 24.90 18.86 2.21
CA LYS A 501 24.09 18.75 3.43
C LYS A 501 24.81 18.01 4.57
N ASP A 502 26.08 17.64 4.37
CA ASP A 502 26.93 16.83 5.25
C ASP A 502 27.84 17.66 6.17
N GLY A 503 27.75 18.99 6.10
CA GLY A 503 28.61 19.91 6.87
C GLY A 503 30.01 20.14 6.27
N ASN A 504 30.36 19.48 5.16
CA ASN A 504 31.65 19.68 4.49
C ASN A 504 31.72 20.99 3.67
N ASN A 505 30.58 21.68 3.49
CA ASN A 505 30.45 22.91 2.73
C ASN A 505 31.02 22.80 1.30
N GLN A 506 30.78 21.66 0.65
CA GLN A 506 31.12 21.47 -0.75
C GLN A 506 30.05 22.10 -1.64
N THR A 507 30.46 22.73 -2.74
CA THR A 507 29.53 23.34 -3.69
C THR A 507 29.58 22.61 -5.03
N LEU A 508 28.44 22.03 -5.38
CA LEU A 508 28.13 21.41 -6.66
C LEU A 508 27.61 22.46 -7.63
N PHE A 509 27.99 22.39 -8.92
CA PHE A 509 27.48 23.29 -9.96
C PHE A 509 27.76 22.75 -11.38
N LEU A 510 27.13 23.37 -12.37
CA LEU A 510 27.36 23.11 -13.80
C LEU A 510 28.06 24.29 -14.48
N ASP A 511 28.84 24.01 -15.51
CA ASP A 511 29.52 25.02 -16.33
C ASP A 511 29.31 24.83 -17.83
N PHE A 512 29.79 25.80 -18.62
CA PHE A 512 29.53 25.89 -20.06
C PHE A 512 30.68 25.31 -20.90
N GLY A 513 31.49 24.40 -20.34
CA GLY A 513 32.71 23.91 -20.99
C GLY A 513 33.77 25.01 -21.10
N GLY A 514 33.97 25.78 -20.04
CA GLY A 514 34.95 26.87 -20.01
C GLY A 514 36.39 26.38 -19.90
N ASP A 515 37.35 27.30 -20.07
CA ASP A 515 38.78 26.98 -19.97
C ASP A 515 39.17 26.43 -18.58
N VAL A 516 38.55 26.95 -17.51
CA VAL A 516 38.83 26.54 -16.12
C VAL A 516 38.48 25.07 -15.91
N GLY A 517 37.26 24.67 -16.24
CA GLY A 517 36.78 23.30 -16.05
C GLY A 517 37.43 22.30 -17.01
N ARG A 518 37.67 22.68 -18.27
CA ARG A 518 38.41 21.84 -19.24
C ARG A 518 39.87 21.62 -18.82
N ALA A 519 40.51 22.63 -18.24
CA ALA A 519 41.86 22.48 -17.70
C ALA A 519 41.88 21.54 -16.50
N PHE A 520 40.89 21.63 -15.61
CA PHE A 520 40.78 20.74 -14.44
C PHE A 520 40.45 19.29 -14.82
N ALA A 521 39.46 19.08 -15.69
CA ALA A 521 39.07 17.76 -16.18
C ALA A 521 40.10 17.13 -17.13
N ASN A 522 41.06 17.93 -17.63
CA ASN A 522 42.03 17.54 -18.64
C ASN A 522 41.38 16.92 -19.89
N GLU A 523 40.22 17.45 -20.28
CA GLU A 523 39.41 16.95 -21.39
C GLU A 523 38.57 18.09 -21.98
N LYS A 524 38.24 17.99 -23.28
CA LYS A 524 37.26 18.88 -23.90
C LYS A 524 35.86 18.33 -23.70
N TYR A 525 34.95 19.19 -23.28
CA TYR A 525 33.53 18.88 -23.12
C TYR A 525 32.68 20.13 -23.40
N GLY A 526 31.40 19.92 -23.67
CA GLY A 526 30.39 20.91 -24.01
C GLY A 526 29.71 21.57 -22.82
N VAL A 527 28.58 22.22 -23.06
CA VAL A 527 27.76 22.85 -22.01
C VAL A 527 27.14 21.77 -21.13
N HIS A 528 27.32 21.90 -19.81
CA HIS A 528 26.76 21.01 -18.79
C HIS A 528 27.15 19.52 -18.93
N GLU A 529 28.15 19.19 -19.74
CA GLU A 529 28.66 17.81 -19.87
C GLU A 529 29.57 17.41 -18.69
N ARG A 530 29.78 18.31 -17.73
CA ARG A 530 30.50 18.05 -16.47
C ARG A 530 29.72 18.58 -15.29
N LEU A 531 29.62 17.73 -14.28
CA LEU A 531 29.20 18.10 -12.94
C LEU A 531 30.45 18.40 -12.12
N LEU A 532 30.58 19.64 -11.66
CA LEU A 532 31.79 20.14 -10.99
C LEU A 532 31.53 20.30 -9.49
N VAL A 533 32.56 20.03 -8.69
CA VAL A 533 32.51 20.22 -7.23
C VAL A 533 33.73 21.02 -6.79
N VAL A 534 33.48 22.06 -5.98
CA VAL A 534 34.50 22.77 -5.21
C VAL A 534 34.41 22.43 -3.73
N ASP A 535 35.54 22.42 -3.04
CA ASP A 535 35.59 22.34 -1.58
C ASP A 535 35.19 23.67 -0.92
N SER A 536 35.16 23.70 0.41
CA SER A 536 34.82 24.88 1.23
C SER A 536 35.79 26.07 1.09
N THR A 537 36.85 25.91 0.29
CA THR A 537 37.83 26.95 -0.05
C THR A 537 37.69 27.48 -1.47
N GLY A 538 36.80 26.88 -2.28
CA GLY A 538 36.59 27.23 -3.69
C GLY A 538 37.55 26.52 -4.64
N LYS A 539 38.30 25.53 -4.15
CA LYS A 539 39.18 24.72 -4.98
C LYS A 539 38.37 23.61 -5.63
N LEU A 540 38.49 23.46 -6.95
CA LEU A 540 37.91 22.32 -7.68
C LEU A 540 38.51 21.00 -7.19
N ILE A 541 37.64 20.05 -6.87
CA ILE A 541 37.99 18.73 -6.35
C ILE A 541 37.41 17.59 -7.21
N HIS A 542 36.30 17.81 -7.92
CA HIS A 542 35.73 16.80 -8.82
C HIS A 542 35.19 17.42 -10.13
N ALA A 543 35.23 16.60 -11.20
CA ALA A 543 34.63 16.88 -12.50
C ALA A 543 34.09 15.58 -13.11
N ILE A 544 32.80 15.32 -12.89
CA ILE A 544 32.15 14.07 -13.26
C ILE A 544 31.55 14.19 -14.66
N PRO A 545 31.89 13.29 -15.60
CA PRO A 545 31.34 13.30 -16.96
C PRO A 545 29.87 12.88 -17.01
N ALA A 546 29.08 13.57 -17.83
CA ALA A 546 27.75 13.10 -18.20
C ALA A 546 27.84 11.79 -19.03
N PRO A 547 26.84 10.90 -18.92
CA PRO A 547 26.72 9.76 -19.82
C PRO A 547 26.76 10.20 -21.28
N LYS A 548 27.37 9.37 -22.13
CA LYS A 548 27.57 9.69 -23.55
C LYS A 548 26.23 10.04 -24.23
N GLY A 549 26.18 11.21 -24.86
CA GLY A 549 24.99 11.72 -25.57
C GLY A 549 24.04 12.55 -24.70
N TYR A 550 24.41 12.80 -23.44
CA TYR A 550 23.66 13.60 -22.49
C TYR A 550 24.49 14.74 -21.90
N SER A 551 23.80 15.75 -21.38
CA SER A 551 24.31 16.73 -20.43
C SER A 551 23.51 16.69 -19.13
N PHE A 552 24.02 17.27 -18.06
CA PHE A 552 23.31 17.39 -16.79
C PHE A 552 22.44 18.64 -16.74
N ASP A 553 21.37 18.60 -15.95
CA ASP A 553 20.67 19.79 -15.46
C ASP A 553 20.06 19.53 -14.08
N HIS A 554 19.73 20.61 -13.37
CA HIS A 554 19.09 20.58 -12.06
C HIS A 554 19.77 19.66 -11.02
N PRO A 555 21.10 19.66 -10.86
CA PRO A 555 21.76 18.83 -9.86
C PRO A 555 21.50 19.33 -8.43
N GLU A 556 21.19 18.41 -7.53
CA GLU A 556 21.05 18.65 -6.09
C GLU A 556 21.76 17.56 -5.28
N TRP A 557 22.41 17.96 -4.18
CA TRP A 557 22.97 16.98 -3.24
C TRP A 557 21.87 16.13 -2.60
N VAL A 558 22.12 14.83 -2.55
CA VAL A 558 21.36 13.91 -1.69
C VAL A 558 21.88 14.07 -0.26
N ASN A 559 21.04 13.90 0.75
CA ASN A 559 21.47 13.84 2.15
C ASN A 559 22.12 12.47 2.51
N ARG A 560 22.94 11.97 1.58
CA ARG A 560 23.80 10.78 1.71
C ARG A 560 25.13 11.10 1.05
N ASP A 561 26.21 10.73 1.72
CA ASP A 561 27.57 11.06 1.29
C ASP A 561 27.81 10.70 -0.18
N ASN A 562 28.42 11.64 -0.90
CA ASN A 562 28.90 11.46 -2.28
C ASN A 562 27.83 11.29 -3.37
N TRP A 563 26.54 11.39 -3.04
CA TRP A 563 25.46 11.21 -4.01
C TRP A 563 24.82 12.52 -4.43
N VAL A 564 24.63 12.66 -5.73
CA VAL A 564 23.89 13.76 -6.37
C VAL A 564 22.71 13.18 -7.13
N VAL A 565 21.57 13.86 -7.09
CA VAL A 565 20.44 13.62 -8.00
C VAL A 565 20.40 14.72 -9.06
N THR A 566 20.17 14.36 -10.33
CA THR A 566 20.19 15.32 -11.45
C THR A 566 19.35 14.80 -12.62
N ALA A 567 18.95 15.70 -13.51
CA ALA A 567 18.31 15.34 -14.78
C ALA A 567 19.34 15.14 -15.89
N LEU A 568 19.07 14.22 -16.82
CA LEU A 568 19.81 14.04 -18.05
C LEU A 568 19.06 14.65 -19.23
N VAL A 569 19.74 15.57 -19.91
CA VAL A 569 19.24 16.28 -21.09
C VAL A 569 19.80 15.61 -22.34
N ASN A 570 18.93 15.21 -23.26
CA ASN A 570 19.35 14.59 -24.51
C ASN A 570 19.80 15.66 -25.54
N ALA A 571 20.28 15.20 -26.71
CA ALA A 571 20.74 16.10 -27.78
C ALA A 571 19.66 17.05 -28.37
N LYS A 572 18.37 16.82 -28.08
CA LYS A 572 17.26 17.71 -28.46
C LYS A 572 16.94 18.76 -27.40
N GLY A 573 17.56 18.70 -26.23
CA GLY A 573 17.25 19.58 -25.09
C GLY A 573 16.12 19.08 -24.21
N GLU A 574 15.72 17.80 -24.33
CA GLU A 574 14.63 17.20 -23.53
C GLU A 574 15.21 16.52 -22.27
N HIS A 575 14.58 16.72 -21.13
CA HIS A 575 14.97 16.16 -19.82
C HIS A 575 14.36 14.77 -19.62
N VAL A 576 14.95 13.78 -20.29
CA VAL A 576 14.32 12.47 -20.45
C VAL A 576 14.51 11.51 -19.27
N LYS A 577 15.45 11.79 -18.36
CA LYS A 577 15.75 10.91 -17.21
C LYS A 577 16.12 11.69 -15.97
N LEU A 578 15.78 11.16 -14.81
CA LEU A 578 16.39 11.54 -13.54
C LEU A 578 17.33 10.44 -13.07
N VAL A 579 18.51 10.80 -12.58
CA VAL A 579 19.56 9.85 -12.24
C VAL A 579 20.24 10.20 -10.91
N LEU A 580 20.77 9.18 -10.25
CA LEU A 580 21.77 9.33 -9.21
C LEU A 580 23.17 9.28 -9.82
N VAL A 581 24.06 10.13 -9.33
CA VAL A 581 25.48 10.20 -9.71
C VAL A 581 26.33 10.14 -8.46
N ASN A 582 27.28 9.21 -8.42
CA ASN A 582 28.28 9.16 -7.35
C ASN A 582 29.49 10.03 -7.72
N VAL A 583 29.84 11.00 -6.88
CA VAL A 583 30.91 11.96 -7.18
C VAL A 583 32.31 11.38 -7.07
N LEU A 584 32.48 10.23 -6.40
CA LEU A 584 33.78 9.59 -6.21
C LEU A 584 34.16 8.67 -7.39
N ASP A 585 33.21 7.88 -7.89
CA ASP A 585 33.47 6.88 -8.93
C ASP A 585 32.76 7.15 -10.27
N SER A 586 31.97 8.23 -10.36
CA SER A 586 31.21 8.62 -11.56
C SER A 586 30.15 7.60 -12.00
N SER A 587 29.78 6.65 -11.14
CA SER A 587 28.69 5.71 -11.44
C SER A 587 27.34 6.44 -11.51
N VAL A 588 26.50 5.99 -12.44
CA VAL A 588 25.17 6.57 -12.71
C VAL A 588 24.10 5.49 -12.55
N VAL A 589 23.01 5.82 -11.88
CA VAL A 589 21.84 4.95 -11.69
C VAL A 589 20.60 5.68 -12.18
N ASP A 590 19.90 5.11 -13.17
CA ASP A 590 18.66 5.65 -13.70
C ASP A 590 17.53 5.49 -12.67
N LEU A 591 16.89 6.58 -12.23
CA LEU A 591 15.78 6.55 -11.28
C LEU A 591 14.44 6.43 -12.00
N VAL A 592 14.15 7.38 -12.88
CA VAL A 592 12.92 7.46 -13.67
C VAL A 592 13.22 7.97 -15.09
N GLU A 593 12.36 7.60 -16.03
CA GLU A 593 12.41 7.99 -17.43
C GLU A 593 11.06 8.56 -17.88
N GLY A 594 11.07 9.65 -18.65
CA GLY A 594 9.86 10.36 -19.07
C GLY A 594 10.16 11.31 -20.23
N GLU A 595 9.18 12.14 -20.60
CA GLU A 595 9.37 13.10 -21.69
C GLU A 595 10.12 14.36 -21.25
N GLU A 596 9.76 14.93 -20.10
CA GLU A 596 10.34 16.18 -19.61
C GLU A 596 10.28 16.28 -18.07
N LEU A 597 11.40 15.96 -17.41
CA LEU A 597 11.52 15.79 -15.94
C LEU A 597 12.48 16.80 -15.32
N TRP A 598 11.98 17.65 -14.43
CA TRP A 598 12.71 18.82 -13.93
C TRP A 598 12.88 18.81 -12.41
N HIS A 599 13.92 19.49 -11.93
CA HIS A 599 14.16 19.79 -10.51
C HIS A 599 14.00 18.61 -9.54
N PRO A 600 14.80 17.54 -9.68
CA PRO A 600 14.73 16.41 -8.78
C PRO A 600 15.26 16.75 -7.38
N ASN A 601 14.65 16.15 -6.36
CA ASN A 601 15.13 16.14 -4.99
C ASN A 601 14.95 14.75 -4.40
N LEU A 602 16.04 14.14 -3.92
CA LEU A 602 16.02 12.83 -3.28
C LEU A 602 16.30 13.01 -1.79
N TRP A 603 15.36 12.59 -0.97
CA TRP A 603 15.51 12.48 0.48
C TRP A 603 15.73 11.03 0.87
N VAL A 604 16.65 10.81 1.79
CA VAL A 604 16.91 9.52 2.44
C VAL A 604 16.76 9.73 3.95
N MET A 605 16.08 8.83 4.65
CA MET A 605 15.97 8.94 6.10
C MET A 605 17.37 8.98 6.76
N PRO A 606 17.66 9.98 7.60
CA PRO A 606 18.93 10.07 8.31
C PRO A 606 19.16 8.85 9.19
N GLU A 607 20.42 8.45 9.34
CA GLU A 607 20.79 7.36 10.24
C GLU A 607 20.44 7.72 11.69
N VAL A 608 19.89 6.75 12.42
CA VAL A 608 19.46 6.93 13.81
C VAL A 608 20.47 6.22 14.74
N PRO A 609 21.23 6.96 15.56
CA PRO A 609 22.25 6.37 16.44
C PRO A 609 21.67 5.36 17.43
N PHE A 610 22.39 4.26 17.64
CA PHE A 610 22.08 3.21 18.61
C PHE A 610 23.36 2.54 19.10
N GLY A 611 23.68 2.68 20.40
CA GLY A 611 24.93 2.17 20.97
C GLY A 611 26.15 2.80 20.29
N ASP A 612 27.10 1.96 19.85
CA ASP A 612 28.28 2.38 19.09
C ASP A 612 28.03 2.45 17.57
N GLY A 613 26.78 2.27 17.13
CA GLY A 613 26.39 2.25 15.71
C GLY A 613 25.04 2.91 15.45
N TYR A 614 24.25 2.31 14.57
CA TYR A 614 22.96 2.83 14.13
C TYR A 614 21.92 1.71 14.06
N PHE A 615 20.65 2.09 14.15
CA PHE A 615 19.55 1.16 13.84
C PHE A 615 19.61 0.73 12.37
N ASP A 616 19.28 -0.54 12.10
CA ASP A 616 18.94 -0.98 10.75
C ASP A 616 17.52 -0.49 10.45
N LEU A 617 17.40 0.58 9.68
CA LEU A 617 16.13 1.25 9.39
C LEU A 617 15.13 0.36 8.64
N ASP A 618 15.60 -0.70 7.98
CA ASP A 618 14.75 -1.62 7.21
C ASP A 618 14.37 -2.87 8.03
N SER A 619 14.77 -2.95 9.30
CA SER A 619 14.45 -4.08 10.18
C SER A 619 13.99 -3.68 11.58
N ALA A 620 14.62 -2.70 12.23
CA ALA A 620 14.27 -2.30 13.58
C ALA A 620 12.86 -1.72 13.64
N GLY A 621 11.99 -2.21 14.53
CA GLY A 621 10.62 -1.70 14.65
C GLY A 621 9.70 -1.98 13.45
N MET A 622 10.13 -2.82 12.50
CA MET A 622 9.32 -3.24 11.34
C MET A 622 8.36 -4.37 11.75
N TYR A 623 7.20 -4.03 12.31
CA TYR A 623 6.20 -5.00 12.79
C TYR A 623 5.18 -5.43 11.74
N TRP A 624 5.29 -4.87 10.54
CA TRP A 624 4.59 -5.27 9.33
C TRP A 624 5.50 -4.94 8.17
N ASP A 625 5.60 -5.85 7.19
CA ASP A 625 6.45 -5.62 6.03
C ASP A 625 5.58 -5.29 4.82
N PRO A 626 5.61 -4.05 4.29
CA PRO A 626 4.82 -3.68 3.12
C PRO A 626 5.31 -4.35 1.82
N ILE A 627 6.56 -4.82 1.78
CA ILE A 627 7.20 -5.40 0.60
C ILE A 627 6.89 -6.88 0.48
N TYR A 628 7.15 -7.62 1.55
CA TYR A 628 6.87 -9.06 1.59
C TYR A 628 5.39 -9.32 1.90
N GLN A 629 4.66 -8.27 2.32
CA GLN A 629 3.27 -8.33 2.78
C GLN A 629 3.13 -9.43 3.85
N GLY A 630 4.19 -9.58 4.64
CA GLY A 630 4.33 -10.63 5.63
C GLY A 630 3.74 -10.17 6.96
N GLY A 631 2.77 -10.92 7.48
CA GLY A 631 2.02 -10.54 8.67
C GLY A 631 0.93 -9.49 8.43
N LEU A 632 0.09 -9.27 9.43
CA LEU A 632 -1.09 -8.40 9.30
C LEU A 632 -0.75 -6.95 9.60
N ARG A 633 -1.11 -6.04 8.68
CA ARG A 633 -0.92 -4.59 8.87
C ARG A 633 -1.57 -4.08 10.16
N THR A 634 -2.72 -4.64 10.54
CA THR A 634 -3.41 -4.31 11.80
C THR A 634 -2.56 -4.61 13.04
N VAL A 635 -1.77 -5.68 13.01
CA VAL A 635 -0.82 -6.02 14.08
C VAL A 635 0.31 -5.01 14.13
N GLY A 636 0.86 -4.62 12.96
CA GLY A 636 1.88 -3.57 12.87
C GLY A 636 1.40 -2.25 13.48
N LEU A 637 0.18 -1.81 13.11
CA LEU A 637 -0.46 -0.62 13.68
C LEU A 637 -0.59 -0.72 15.20
N LYS A 638 -1.10 -1.84 15.72
CA LYS A 638 -1.28 -2.05 17.16
C LYS A 638 0.05 -2.13 17.91
N MET A 639 1.10 -2.67 17.30
CA MET A 639 2.47 -2.62 17.86
C MET A 639 2.99 -1.20 17.94
N ARG A 640 2.79 -0.38 16.90
CA ARG A 640 3.15 1.05 16.95
C ARG A 640 2.40 1.76 18.08
N MET A 641 1.07 1.60 18.14
CA MET A 641 0.25 2.17 19.22
C MET A 641 0.70 1.70 20.61
N PHE A 642 1.11 0.43 20.73
CA PHE A 642 1.70 -0.07 21.96
C PHE A 642 2.97 0.71 22.32
N TRP A 643 3.92 0.87 21.40
CA TRP A 643 5.16 1.62 21.65
C TRP A 643 4.90 3.10 21.95
N ASP A 644 3.94 3.73 21.28
CA ASP A 644 3.51 5.11 21.57
C ASP A 644 3.01 5.27 23.02
N MET A 645 2.41 4.21 23.57
CA MET A 645 1.70 4.25 24.85
C MET A 645 2.38 3.46 25.98
N HIS A 646 3.44 2.69 25.70
CA HIS A 646 3.94 1.61 26.57
C HIS A 646 4.23 2.06 28.01
N ASP A 647 4.79 3.26 28.20
CA ASP A 647 5.08 3.82 29.52
C ASP A 647 3.83 4.25 30.30
N SER A 648 2.73 4.55 29.61
CA SER A 648 1.49 5.08 30.19
C SER A 648 0.37 4.04 30.32
N LEU A 649 0.49 2.88 29.65
CA LEU A 649 -0.57 1.87 29.61
C LEU A 649 -0.80 1.25 30.99
N GLU A 650 -2.08 1.11 31.32
CA GLU A 650 -2.56 0.46 32.54
C GLU A 650 -3.39 -0.80 32.26
N VAL A 651 -4.02 -0.85 31.08
CA VAL A 651 -4.84 -1.98 30.63
C VAL A 651 -4.45 -2.35 29.20
N ILE A 652 -4.22 -3.63 28.94
CA ILE A 652 -4.08 -4.14 27.58
C ILE A 652 -5.00 -5.34 27.38
N ALA A 653 -5.78 -5.33 26.30
CA ALA A 653 -6.60 -6.45 25.89
C ALA A 653 -5.97 -7.17 24.71
N VAL A 654 -5.79 -8.49 24.81
CA VAL A 654 -5.10 -9.31 23.81
C VAL A 654 -6.02 -10.45 23.35
N GLY A 655 -6.17 -10.61 22.04
CA GLY A 655 -7.03 -11.66 21.50
C GLY A 655 -7.20 -11.65 19.98
N SER A 656 -8.30 -12.22 19.53
CA SER A 656 -8.67 -12.40 18.12
C SER A 656 -9.49 -11.20 17.58
N SER A 657 -10.17 -11.39 16.44
CA SER A 657 -11.15 -10.44 15.90
C SER A 657 -12.32 -10.17 16.86
N ARG A 658 -12.61 -11.11 17.79
CA ARG A 658 -13.60 -10.92 18.87
C ARG A 658 -13.16 -9.82 19.83
N THR A 659 -11.90 -9.85 20.27
CA THR A 659 -11.30 -8.74 21.03
C THR A 659 -11.23 -7.47 20.20
N GLU A 660 -10.80 -7.56 18.93
CA GLU A 660 -10.65 -6.40 18.05
C GLU A 660 -11.94 -5.59 17.90
N SER A 661 -13.08 -6.26 17.75
CA SER A 661 -14.39 -5.61 17.56
C SER A 661 -15.17 -5.45 18.86
N GLY A 662 -14.81 -6.15 19.94
CA GLY A 662 -15.59 -6.23 21.17
C GLY A 662 -15.07 -5.41 22.35
N PHE A 663 -13.78 -5.05 22.39
CA PHE A 663 -13.21 -4.25 23.47
C PHE A 663 -13.00 -2.80 23.02
N ASP A 664 -13.73 -1.86 23.61
CA ASP A 664 -13.64 -0.44 23.32
C ASP A 664 -12.90 0.31 24.46
N PRO A 665 -11.63 0.68 24.25
CA PRO A 665 -10.86 1.43 25.24
C PRO A 665 -11.51 2.76 25.67
N ALA A 666 -12.35 3.38 24.84
CA ALA A 666 -13.02 4.65 25.16
C ALA A 666 -13.95 4.55 26.39
N TYR A 667 -14.39 3.34 26.74
CA TYR A 667 -15.24 3.07 27.90
C TYR A 667 -14.49 2.50 29.11
N ILE A 668 -13.16 2.41 29.03
CA ILE A 668 -12.30 2.02 30.15
C ILE A 668 -11.77 3.28 30.84
N SER A 669 -11.95 3.34 32.16
CA SER A 669 -11.55 4.47 33.02
C SER A 669 -10.04 4.71 33.11
N LYS A 670 -9.25 3.72 32.68
CA LYS A 670 -7.79 3.67 32.75
C LYS A 670 -7.19 3.74 31.35
N GLN A 671 -5.90 4.06 31.25
CA GLN A 671 -5.23 4.10 29.94
C GLN A 671 -5.18 2.69 29.34
N ALA A 672 -5.97 2.46 28.30
CA ALA A 672 -6.21 1.14 27.73
C ALA A 672 -5.84 1.04 26.24
N LEU A 673 -5.41 -0.15 25.81
CA LEU A 673 -5.15 -0.50 24.41
C LEU A 673 -5.88 -1.79 24.02
N ASN A 674 -6.54 -1.79 22.86
CA ASN A 674 -7.07 -2.99 22.22
C ASN A 674 -6.01 -3.60 21.28
N PHE A 675 -5.45 -4.74 21.67
CA PHE A 675 -4.55 -5.58 20.87
C PHE A 675 -5.25 -6.89 20.42
N GLY A 676 -6.50 -6.83 20.00
CA GLY A 676 -7.15 -7.91 19.25
C GLY A 676 -6.93 -7.76 17.75
N TYR A 677 -6.79 -8.84 16.98
CA TYR A 677 -6.66 -8.73 15.51
C TYR A 677 -7.19 -9.98 14.80
N PRO A 678 -7.49 -9.92 13.49
CA PRO A 678 -8.05 -11.06 12.77
C PRO A 678 -7.12 -12.26 12.80
N GLY A 679 -7.64 -13.43 13.18
CA GLY A 679 -6.84 -14.65 13.31
C GLY A 679 -5.86 -14.66 14.48
N GLY A 680 -5.95 -13.71 15.42
CA GLY A 680 -5.23 -13.77 16.69
C GLY A 680 -5.60 -15.02 17.48
N ASP A 681 -4.60 -15.61 18.15
CA ASP A 681 -4.77 -16.80 18.98
C ASP A 681 -3.94 -16.73 20.26
N ILE A 682 -4.14 -17.72 21.12
CA ILE A 682 -3.48 -17.83 22.42
C ILE A 682 -1.95 -17.85 22.33
N TRP A 683 -1.36 -18.49 21.31
CA TRP A 683 0.09 -18.61 21.19
C TRP A 683 0.73 -17.29 20.81
N ALA A 684 0.07 -16.52 19.95
CA ALA A 684 0.52 -15.17 19.61
C ALA A 684 0.31 -14.21 20.77
N GLY A 685 -0.82 -14.30 21.45
CA GLY A 685 -1.10 -13.53 22.65
C GLY A 685 -0.05 -13.74 23.74
N LEU A 686 0.26 -15.01 24.08
CA LEU A 686 1.29 -15.32 25.07
C LEU A 686 2.68 -14.82 24.64
N TYR A 687 3.06 -15.00 23.36
CA TYR A 687 4.33 -14.50 22.84
C TYR A 687 4.47 -12.98 22.99
N LEU A 688 3.43 -12.22 22.63
CA LEU A 688 3.43 -10.76 22.74
C LEU A 688 3.46 -10.30 24.20
N VAL A 689 2.67 -10.95 25.06
CA VAL A 689 2.59 -10.62 26.48
C VAL A 689 3.94 -10.85 27.18
N GLU A 690 4.58 -12.00 26.94
CA GLU A 690 5.85 -12.38 27.59
C GLU A 690 7.05 -11.56 27.11
N ASN A 691 7.05 -11.14 25.84
CA ASN A 691 8.21 -10.49 25.23
C ASN A 691 8.07 -8.97 25.11
N TYR A 692 6.86 -8.43 25.02
CA TYR A 692 6.62 -7.00 24.82
C TYR A 692 5.81 -6.39 25.96
N PHE A 693 4.59 -6.87 26.21
CA PHE A 693 3.66 -6.11 27.05
C PHE A 693 4.07 -6.12 28.53
N VAL A 694 4.32 -7.28 29.13
CA VAL A 694 4.75 -7.35 30.54
C VAL A 694 6.13 -6.71 30.76
N PRO A 695 7.13 -6.91 29.89
CA PRO A 695 8.44 -6.27 30.09
C PRO A 695 8.47 -4.74 29.95
N HIS A 696 7.61 -4.14 29.11
CA HIS A 696 7.71 -2.71 28.80
C HIS A 696 6.58 -1.87 29.39
N THR A 697 5.45 -2.46 29.80
CA THR A 697 4.36 -1.70 30.42
C THR A 697 4.51 -1.62 31.93
N ARG A 698 5.33 -0.66 32.40
CA ARG A 698 5.64 -0.49 33.83
C ARG A 698 4.43 -0.19 34.72
N ASN A 699 3.40 0.42 34.14
CA ASN A 699 2.18 0.82 34.84
C ASN A 699 1.02 -0.18 34.66
N LEU A 700 1.30 -1.38 34.12
CA LEU A 700 0.28 -2.38 33.85
C LEU A 700 -0.45 -2.78 35.15
N LYS A 701 -1.77 -2.60 35.17
CA LYS A 701 -2.66 -3.02 36.27
C LYS A 701 -3.51 -4.21 35.88
N TYR A 702 -3.95 -4.27 34.62
CA TYR A 702 -4.84 -5.31 34.12
C TYR A 702 -4.43 -5.82 32.74
N LEU A 703 -4.27 -7.13 32.62
CA LEU A 703 -4.17 -7.83 31.34
C LEU A 703 -5.50 -8.51 31.05
N ILE A 704 -6.20 -8.09 30.01
CA ILE A 704 -7.41 -8.75 29.53
C ILE A 704 -6.97 -9.76 28.48
N PHE A 705 -7.22 -11.04 28.72
CA PHE A 705 -6.82 -12.11 27.82
C PHE A 705 -8.04 -12.86 27.32
N GLU A 706 -8.24 -12.91 26.00
CA GLU A 706 -9.37 -13.60 25.40
C GLU A 706 -9.31 -15.12 25.66
N ILE A 707 -10.44 -15.68 26.11
CA ILE A 707 -10.63 -17.13 26.24
C ILE A 707 -11.73 -17.56 25.27
N SER A 708 -11.31 -17.97 24.07
CA SER A 708 -12.17 -18.48 22.99
C SER A 708 -11.95 -19.97 22.79
N TYR A 709 -12.75 -20.82 23.44
CA TYR A 709 -12.54 -22.28 23.46
C TYR A 709 -12.47 -22.91 22.08
N ASP A 710 -13.32 -22.48 21.17
CA ASP A 710 -13.38 -22.92 19.77
C ASP A 710 -12.16 -22.49 18.94
N LEU A 711 -11.32 -21.60 19.45
CA LEU A 711 -10.05 -21.15 18.86
C LEU A 711 -8.81 -21.72 19.57
N MET A 712 -8.95 -22.53 20.62
CA MET A 712 -7.79 -23.02 21.40
C MET A 712 -7.08 -24.24 20.78
N ASN A 713 -7.54 -24.81 19.66
CA ASN A 713 -6.93 -25.99 19.04
C ASN A 713 -5.82 -25.68 18.01
N GLN A 714 -5.39 -24.41 17.92
CA GLN A 714 -4.39 -23.95 16.94
C GLN A 714 -3.00 -24.54 17.21
N SER A 715 -2.20 -24.66 16.15
CA SER A 715 -0.81 -25.11 16.23
C SER A 715 0.10 -23.95 16.65
N LEU A 716 0.90 -24.17 17.70
CA LEU A 716 1.92 -23.24 18.21
C LEU A 716 2.82 -22.66 17.10
N ASN A 717 3.25 -23.50 16.17
CA ASN A 717 4.22 -23.10 15.14
C ASN A 717 3.55 -22.43 13.93
N ALA A 718 2.32 -22.82 13.58
CA ALA A 718 1.73 -22.43 12.30
C ALA A 718 1.30 -20.95 12.28
N ARG A 719 0.67 -20.46 13.36
CA ARG A 719 0.05 -19.13 13.43
C ARG A 719 1.00 -18.03 13.89
N ASN A 720 1.86 -18.30 14.88
CA ASN A 720 2.92 -17.37 15.27
C ASN A 720 3.86 -17.04 14.11
N GLN A 721 4.16 -18.02 13.25
CA GLN A 721 4.98 -17.81 12.06
C GLN A 721 4.26 -17.03 10.95
N THR A 722 2.93 -17.14 10.81
CA THR A 722 2.19 -16.43 9.76
C THR A 722 1.82 -14.99 10.14
N ALA A 723 1.47 -14.70 11.40
CA ALA A 723 1.03 -13.36 11.80
C ALA A 723 2.16 -12.46 12.31
N LEU A 724 3.11 -13.01 13.10
CA LEU A 724 4.21 -12.26 13.73
C LEU A 724 5.56 -12.59 13.09
N GLY A 725 5.81 -13.87 12.78
CA GLY A 725 7.10 -14.38 12.34
C GLY A 725 7.49 -14.07 10.90
N GLN A 726 6.75 -13.21 10.19
CA GLN A 726 7.12 -12.76 8.84
C GLN A 726 7.73 -11.35 8.81
N ALA A 727 7.50 -10.52 9.83
CA ALA A 727 8.04 -9.17 9.88
C ALA A 727 9.43 -9.14 10.53
N SER A 728 10.37 -8.42 9.91
CA SER A 728 11.78 -8.38 10.34
C SER A 728 11.98 -7.81 11.75
N GLY A 729 11.09 -6.93 12.21
CA GLY A 729 11.13 -6.29 13.53
C GLY A 729 11.14 -7.29 14.69
N TYR A 730 10.31 -8.34 14.65
CA TYR A 730 10.28 -9.32 15.73
C TYR A 730 11.59 -10.11 15.84
N PHE A 731 12.27 -10.38 14.71
CA PHE A 731 13.58 -11.01 14.71
C PHE A 731 14.67 -10.06 15.20
N TYR A 732 14.60 -8.81 14.75
CA TYR A 732 15.51 -7.76 15.19
C TYR A 732 15.43 -7.58 16.71
N ASP A 733 14.23 -7.43 17.26
CA ASP A 733 14.01 -7.31 18.70
C ASP A 733 14.50 -8.54 19.45
N LYS A 734 14.19 -9.75 18.97
CA LYS A 734 14.68 -11.00 19.59
C LYS A 734 16.22 -11.02 19.68
N ASN A 735 16.91 -10.57 18.64
CA ASN A 735 18.37 -10.47 18.63
C ASN A 735 18.91 -9.39 19.59
N HIS A 736 18.05 -8.46 20.02
CA HIS A 736 18.32 -7.44 21.04
C HIS A 736 17.59 -7.73 22.37
N ASN A 737 17.31 -9.01 22.66
CA ASN A 737 16.64 -9.46 23.89
C ASN A 737 15.31 -8.73 24.16
N PHE A 738 14.57 -8.43 23.09
CA PHE A 738 13.33 -7.67 23.10
C PHE A 738 13.42 -6.36 23.89
N TRP A 739 14.59 -5.70 23.92
CA TRP A 739 14.75 -4.43 24.65
C TRP A 739 14.44 -4.50 26.15
N LYS A 740 14.47 -5.71 26.76
CA LYS A 740 14.09 -5.93 28.17
C LYS A 740 14.96 -5.17 29.16
N ASP A 741 16.18 -4.83 28.77
CA ASP A 741 17.12 -4.03 29.58
C ASP A 741 16.85 -2.51 29.51
N GLY A 742 15.98 -2.09 28.59
CA GLY A 742 15.58 -0.69 28.38
C GLY A 742 15.29 -0.43 26.90
N VAL A 743 14.22 0.33 26.64
CA VAL A 743 13.90 0.79 25.28
C VAL A 743 14.92 1.87 24.89
N PRO A 744 15.67 1.70 23.78
CA PRO A 744 16.68 2.68 23.40
C PRO A 744 16.05 4.03 23.02
N GLU A 745 16.81 5.11 23.22
CA GLU A 745 16.44 6.44 22.74
C GLU A 745 16.20 6.39 21.22
N ASN A 746 15.17 7.11 20.74
CA ASN A 746 14.75 7.15 19.33
C ASN A 746 14.21 5.83 18.75
N PHE A 747 14.12 4.72 19.49
CA PHE A 747 13.54 3.47 18.95
C PHE A 747 12.10 3.66 18.46
N VAL A 748 11.26 4.34 19.25
CA VAL A 748 9.86 4.63 18.87
C VAL A 748 9.79 5.45 17.57
N ARG A 749 10.72 6.38 17.35
CA ARG A 749 10.81 7.13 16.08
C ARG A 749 11.11 6.22 14.88
N VAL A 750 11.91 5.16 15.07
CA VAL A 750 12.15 4.16 14.02
C VAL A 750 10.89 3.32 13.77
N VAL A 751 10.17 2.94 14.83
CA VAL A 751 8.86 2.27 14.70
C VAL A 751 7.87 3.16 13.94
N ASP A 752 7.83 4.47 14.22
CA ASP A 752 6.96 5.43 13.54
C ASP A 752 7.22 5.50 12.03
N ALA A 753 8.50 5.46 11.64
CA ALA A 753 8.92 5.47 10.24
C ALA A 753 8.58 4.14 9.54
N ASN A 754 8.70 3.01 10.24
CA ASN A 754 8.39 1.67 9.73
C ASN A 754 6.91 1.27 9.81
N VAL A 755 6.07 2.05 10.47
CA VAL A 755 4.62 1.80 10.49
C VAL A 755 3.86 3.12 10.37
N PRO A 756 4.02 3.89 9.27
CA PRO A 756 3.40 5.21 9.14
C PRO A 756 1.86 5.08 9.15
N TYR A 757 1.21 5.88 10.01
CA TYR A 757 -0.25 5.97 10.02
C TYR A 757 -0.73 6.73 8.80
N THR A 758 -1.70 6.17 8.11
CA THR A 758 -2.47 6.90 7.11
C THR A 758 -3.69 7.56 7.75
N SER A 759 -4.35 8.44 7.00
CA SER A 759 -5.61 9.05 7.44
C SER A 759 -6.68 8.00 7.73
N GLU A 760 -6.73 6.94 6.93
CA GLU A 760 -7.66 5.82 7.11
C GLU A 760 -7.35 5.05 8.39
N ASP A 761 -6.08 4.72 8.66
CA ASP A 761 -5.68 4.05 9.92
C ASP A 761 -6.04 4.87 11.14
N SER A 762 -5.82 6.18 11.03
CA SER A 762 -6.10 7.12 12.10
C SER A 762 -7.59 7.09 12.45
N LEU A 763 -8.45 7.02 11.44
CA LEU A 763 -9.90 6.95 11.60
C LEU A 763 -10.36 5.57 12.07
N LEU A 764 -9.83 4.48 11.50
CA LEU A 764 -10.30 3.12 11.74
C LEU A 764 -9.78 2.52 13.05
N TYR A 765 -8.51 2.75 13.40
CA TYR A 765 -7.85 2.08 14.53
C TYR A 765 -7.26 3.05 15.57
N VAL A 766 -6.52 4.08 15.16
CA VAL A 766 -5.76 4.90 16.12
C VAL A 766 -6.69 5.72 17.00
N SER A 767 -7.71 6.36 16.41
CA SER A 767 -8.69 7.19 17.14
C SER A 767 -9.51 6.40 18.17
N THR A 768 -9.61 5.09 18.00
CA THR A 768 -10.36 4.17 18.87
C THR A 768 -9.44 3.37 19.79
N ARG A 769 -8.13 3.64 19.80
CA ARG A 769 -7.12 2.88 20.54
C ARG A 769 -7.17 1.37 20.22
N GLY A 770 -7.43 1.04 18.96
CA GLY A 770 -7.32 -0.30 18.39
C GLY A 770 -8.66 -1.04 18.20
N LEU A 771 -9.80 -0.46 18.57
CA LEU A 771 -11.11 -1.07 18.28
C LEU A 771 -11.44 -0.94 16.78
N LEU A 772 -11.77 -2.05 16.12
CA LEU A 772 -12.40 -2.02 14.80
C LEU A 772 -13.91 -1.82 14.96
N LYS A 773 -14.41 -0.67 14.52
CA LYS A 773 -15.85 -0.37 14.58
C LYS A 773 -16.61 -1.20 13.55
N LYS A 774 -17.59 -1.96 14.01
CA LYS A 774 -18.49 -2.76 13.19
C LYS A 774 -19.93 -2.26 13.34
N GLU A 775 -20.62 -2.10 12.21
CA GLU A 775 -22.04 -1.77 12.19
C GLU A 775 -22.89 -2.97 12.62
N SER A 776 -24.17 -2.73 12.94
CA SER A 776 -25.05 -3.80 13.37
C SER A 776 -25.65 -4.55 12.18
N HIS A 777 -25.51 -5.88 12.14
CA HIS A 777 -26.25 -6.74 11.19
C HIS A 777 -26.98 -7.93 11.85
N GLY A 778 -26.95 -8.04 13.18
CA GLY A 778 -27.62 -9.12 13.90
C GLY A 778 -26.79 -10.40 14.00
N TRP A 779 -27.24 -11.33 14.85
CA TRP A 779 -26.57 -12.62 15.04
C TRP A 779 -26.71 -13.57 13.83
N GLY A 780 -27.69 -13.31 12.95
CA GLY A 780 -28.09 -14.20 11.87
C GLY A 780 -29.15 -15.23 12.31
N ASP A 781 -29.94 -15.72 11.35
CA ASP A 781 -31.09 -16.60 11.63
C ASP A 781 -30.70 -18.05 11.91
N GLU A 782 -29.54 -18.51 11.42
CA GLU A 782 -29.06 -19.89 11.59
C GLU A 782 -27.61 -19.93 12.10
N PRO A 783 -27.26 -20.84 13.04
CA PRO A 783 -25.90 -20.96 13.55
C PRO A 783 -24.98 -21.59 12.49
N ILE A 784 -23.93 -20.86 12.11
CA ILE A 784 -22.91 -21.33 11.17
C ILE A 784 -21.88 -22.18 11.93
N ILE A 785 -21.59 -23.40 11.49
CA ILE A 785 -20.58 -24.28 12.10
C ILE A 785 -19.58 -24.69 11.02
N ASP A 786 -18.43 -24.04 10.98
CA ASP A 786 -17.40 -24.24 9.95
C ASP A 786 -16.46 -25.40 10.26
N ARG A 787 -16.40 -25.85 11.52
CA ARG A 787 -15.49 -26.92 11.97
C ARG A 787 -16.21 -27.94 12.83
N ASP A 788 -15.78 -29.19 12.71
CA ASP A 788 -16.35 -30.29 13.50
C ASP A 788 -16.18 -30.02 15.01
N SER A 789 -17.30 -30.16 15.74
CA SER A 789 -17.34 -30.06 17.19
C SER A 789 -16.58 -31.20 17.90
N ILE A 790 -16.39 -32.35 17.22
CA ILE A 790 -15.63 -33.50 17.69
C ILE A 790 -14.19 -33.39 17.20
N MET A 791 -13.29 -33.00 18.11
CA MET A 791 -11.87 -32.89 17.80
C MET A 791 -11.21 -34.26 17.55
N ARG A 792 -10.37 -34.33 16.52
CA ARG A 792 -9.44 -35.44 16.31
C ARG A 792 -8.40 -35.47 17.44
N GLU A 793 -7.75 -36.61 17.66
CA GLU A 793 -6.76 -36.77 18.75
C GLU A 793 -5.65 -35.70 18.73
N GLY A 794 -5.17 -35.33 17.54
CA GLY A 794 -4.18 -34.26 17.38
C GLY A 794 -4.71 -32.87 17.78
N GLU A 795 -5.96 -32.56 17.41
CA GLU A 795 -6.62 -31.29 17.77
C GLU A 795 -6.88 -31.21 19.27
N TYR A 796 -7.35 -32.31 19.87
CA TYR A 796 -7.57 -32.40 21.31
C TYR A 796 -6.26 -32.19 22.10
N ARG A 797 -5.16 -32.79 21.65
CA ARG A 797 -3.83 -32.55 22.25
C ARG A 797 -3.40 -31.09 22.16
N ARG A 798 -3.60 -30.43 21.01
CA ARG A 798 -3.31 -28.99 20.86
C ARG A 798 -4.19 -28.14 21.78
N PHE A 799 -5.48 -28.45 21.83
CA PHE A 799 -6.46 -27.79 22.68
C PHE A 799 -6.08 -27.85 24.16
N MET A 800 -5.75 -29.03 24.67
CA MET A 800 -5.31 -29.18 26.06
C MET A 800 -4.00 -28.44 26.33
N LYS A 801 -3.04 -28.49 25.39
CA LYS A 801 -1.76 -27.77 25.53
C LYS A 801 -1.96 -26.25 25.65
N SER A 802 -2.93 -25.68 24.93
CA SER A 802 -3.30 -24.27 25.04
C SER A 802 -3.81 -23.93 26.45
N ILE A 803 -4.67 -24.79 27.02
CA ILE A 803 -5.19 -24.64 28.39
C ILE A 803 -4.05 -24.71 29.40
N ASP A 804 -3.16 -25.70 29.27
CA ASP A 804 -2.01 -25.87 30.16
C ASP A 804 -1.07 -24.66 30.09
N SER A 805 -0.84 -24.12 28.89
CA SER A 805 0.06 -22.98 28.69
C SER A 805 -0.49 -21.68 29.28
N LEU A 806 -1.79 -21.40 29.11
CA LEU A 806 -2.42 -20.25 29.75
C LEU A 806 -2.44 -20.41 31.28
N THR A 807 -2.68 -21.63 31.79
CA THR A 807 -2.60 -21.91 33.23
C THR A 807 -1.18 -21.64 33.76
N ALA A 808 -0.15 -22.13 33.07
CA ALA A 808 1.24 -21.92 33.45
C ALA A 808 1.63 -20.44 33.39
N PHE A 809 1.14 -19.69 32.40
CA PHE A 809 1.32 -18.26 32.33
C PHE A 809 0.72 -17.55 33.55
N ILE A 810 -0.56 -17.83 33.88
CA ILE A 810 -1.24 -17.28 35.06
C ILE A 810 -0.44 -17.58 36.34
N ASP A 811 0.01 -18.82 36.51
CA ASP A 811 0.82 -19.23 37.66
C ASP A 811 2.14 -18.43 37.75
N SER A 812 2.85 -18.31 36.63
CA SER A 812 4.16 -17.65 36.58
C SER A 812 4.13 -16.13 36.80
N THR A 813 2.96 -15.49 36.73
CA THR A 813 2.82 -14.03 36.84
C THR A 813 2.21 -13.54 38.14
N GLN A 814 2.00 -14.41 39.13
CA GLN A 814 1.40 -14.04 40.42
C GLN A 814 2.11 -12.84 41.09
N ASP A 815 3.44 -12.80 41.00
CA ASP A 815 4.26 -11.77 41.66
C ASP A 815 4.56 -10.55 40.78
N LYS A 816 3.91 -10.41 39.61
CA LYS A 816 4.19 -9.35 38.64
C LYS A 816 3.40 -8.05 38.87
N GLY A 817 2.50 -8.02 39.85
CA GLY A 817 1.82 -6.79 40.29
C GLY A 817 0.65 -6.33 39.43
N PHE A 818 0.21 -7.13 38.46
CA PHE A 818 -1.00 -6.91 37.66
C PHE A 818 -2.01 -8.05 37.83
N LYS A 819 -3.30 -7.78 37.56
CA LYS A 819 -4.36 -8.80 37.52
C LYS A 819 -4.65 -9.22 36.09
N ILE A 820 -5.04 -10.48 35.90
CA ILE A 820 -5.46 -11.05 34.62
C ILE A 820 -6.98 -11.22 34.65
N VAL A 821 -7.65 -10.71 33.62
CA VAL A 821 -9.07 -11.01 33.36
C VAL A 821 -9.16 -11.91 32.14
N GLY A 822 -9.50 -13.18 32.36
CA GLY A 822 -9.89 -14.08 31.28
C GLY A 822 -11.28 -13.69 30.77
N LEU A 823 -11.37 -13.21 29.53
CA LEU A 823 -12.63 -12.69 28.98
C LEU A 823 -13.18 -13.63 27.91
N ILE A 824 -14.42 -14.10 28.09
CA ILE A 824 -15.15 -14.92 27.12
C ILE A 824 -16.18 -14.02 26.43
N PHE A 825 -16.00 -13.83 25.13
CA PHE A 825 -16.84 -12.92 24.34
C PHE A 825 -18.21 -13.52 23.99
N PRO A 826 -19.28 -12.70 23.91
CA PRO A 826 -20.57 -13.12 23.37
C PRO A 826 -20.43 -13.63 21.94
N GLN A 827 -21.26 -14.63 21.60
CA GLN A 827 -21.44 -15.20 20.27
C GLN A 827 -22.93 -15.47 20.09
N SER A 828 -23.38 -15.84 18.89
CA SER A 828 -24.80 -16.09 18.65
C SER A 828 -25.43 -17.00 19.72
N PRO A 829 -26.56 -16.60 20.33
CA PRO A 829 -27.26 -17.43 21.32
C PRO A 829 -27.79 -18.72 20.70
N GLU A 830 -27.92 -18.79 19.36
CA GLU A 830 -28.39 -19.99 18.64
C GLU A 830 -27.45 -21.19 18.79
N TYR A 831 -26.16 -20.99 19.12
CA TYR A 831 -25.28 -22.11 19.45
C TYR A 831 -25.75 -22.90 20.67
N ALA A 832 -26.57 -22.32 21.54
CA ALA A 832 -27.21 -23.02 22.66
C ALA A 832 -28.14 -24.15 22.21
N ASN A 833 -28.66 -24.08 20.98
CA ASN A 833 -29.53 -25.07 20.37
C ASN A 833 -28.75 -26.16 19.61
N THR A 834 -27.41 -26.11 19.63
CA THR A 834 -26.52 -27.02 18.90
C THR A 834 -25.59 -27.82 19.82
N GLY A 835 -24.89 -28.81 19.26
CA GLY A 835 -23.80 -29.52 19.94
C GLY A 835 -22.46 -28.78 19.98
N SER A 836 -22.31 -27.70 19.20
CA SER A 836 -21.10 -26.89 19.11
C SER A 836 -21.13 -25.76 20.13
N TYR A 837 -19.97 -25.35 20.64
CA TYR A 837 -19.85 -24.14 21.47
C TYR A 837 -19.96 -22.86 20.63
N GLY A 838 -19.36 -22.87 19.43
CA GLY A 838 -19.34 -21.75 18.51
C GLY A 838 -19.05 -22.20 17.07
N ARG A 839 -18.80 -21.24 16.19
CA ARG A 839 -18.60 -21.47 14.76
C ARG A 839 -17.40 -22.37 14.45
N HIS A 840 -16.32 -22.21 15.20
CA HIS A 840 -15.05 -22.88 14.94
C HIS A 840 -14.90 -24.23 15.67
N GLY A 841 -16.00 -24.75 16.21
CA GLY A 841 -16.08 -26.04 16.86
C GLY A 841 -15.95 -25.99 18.38
N VAL A 842 -15.26 -27.02 18.89
CA VAL A 842 -15.35 -27.65 20.23
C VAL A 842 -16.76 -28.01 20.67
N SER A 843 -16.95 -29.26 21.11
CA SER A 843 -18.23 -29.67 21.65
C SER A 843 -18.59 -28.82 22.87
N ARG A 844 -19.85 -28.41 22.93
CA ARG A 844 -20.39 -27.57 24.01
C ARG A 844 -20.11 -28.15 25.40
N SER A 845 -20.21 -29.47 25.53
CA SER A 845 -19.93 -30.17 26.79
C SER A 845 -18.46 -30.12 27.21
N LEU A 846 -17.52 -30.11 26.26
CA LEU A 846 -16.10 -29.91 26.56
C LEU A 846 -15.81 -28.45 26.91
N ALA A 847 -16.38 -27.48 26.17
CA ALA A 847 -16.26 -26.06 26.51
C ALA A 847 -16.75 -25.76 27.94
N MET A 848 -17.90 -26.32 28.36
CA MET A 848 -18.40 -26.18 29.74
C MET A 848 -17.44 -26.72 30.79
N LYS A 849 -16.78 -27.85 30.52
CA LYS A 849 -15.77 -28.41 31.45
C LYS A 849 -14.56 -27.49 31.56
N VAL A 850 -14.11 -26.93 30.45
CA VAL A 850 -12.95 -26.02 30.42
C VAL A 850 -13.29 -24.67 31.06
N ALA A 851 -14.50 -24.15 30.86
CA ALA A 851 -14.99 -22.97 31.57
C ALA A 851 -14.99 -23.17 33.08
N ALA A 852 -15.52 -24.29 33.56
CA ALA A 852 -15.50 -24.63 34.99
C ALA A 852 -14.06 -24.77 35.53
N TYR A 853 -13.13 -25.28 34.71
CA TYR A 853 -11.72 -25.33 35.08
C TYR A 853 -11.11 -23.93 35.23
N PHE A 854 -11.27 -23.04 34.24
CA PHE A 854 -10.79 -21.66 34.36
C PHE A 854 -11.45 -20.90 35.50
N ASP A 855 -12.74 -21.07 35.73
CA ASP A 855 -13.44 -20.48 36.89
C ASP A 855 -12.82 -20.97 38.22
N SER A 856 -12.47 -22.26 38.30
CA SER A 856 -11.79 -22.81 39.47
C SER A 856 -10.42 -22.18 39.72
N LEU A 857 -9.71 -21.73 38.67
CA LEU A 857 -8.41 -21.08 38.80
C LEU A 857 -8.49 -19.74 39.55
N ALA A 858 -9.62 -19.03 39.48
CA ALA A 858 -9.80 -17.78 40.24
C ALA A 858 -9.76 -18.00 41.77
N ASN A 859 -10.05 -19.22 42.24
CA ASN A 859 -9.90 -19.58 43.65
C ASN A 859 -8.46 -19.95 44.04
N VAL A 860 -7.63 -20.31 43.05
CA VAL A 860 -6.23 -20.70 43.24
C VAL A 860 -5.29 -19.50 43.08
N TYR A 861 -5.58 -18.64 42.11
CA TYR A 861 -4.77 -17.49 41.72
C TYR A 861 -5.55 -16.19 41.93
N PRO A 862 -5.39 -15.48 43.06
CA PRO A 862 -6.17 -14.28 43.38
C PRO A 862 -5.97 -13.10 42.41
N HIS A 863 -4.91 -13.12 41.61
CA HIS A 863 -4.68 -12.14 40.54
C HIS A 863 -5.41 -12.49 39.25
N PHE A 864 -6.05 -13.66 39.13
CA PHE A 864 -6.84 -14.08 37.97
C PHE A 864 -8.34 -14.02 38.26
N VAL A 865 -9.12 -13.50 37.32
CA VAL A 865 -10.58 -13.48 37.34
C VAL A 865 -11.11 -13.90 35.98
N LEU A 866 -12.14 -14.75 35.96
CA LEU A 866 -12.86 -15.10 34.75
C LEU A 866 -14.10 -14.21 34.60
N MET A 867 -14.29 -13.61 33.42
CA MET A 867 -15.48 -12.86 33.04
C MET A 867 -16.13 -13.54 31.84
N ASP A 868 -17.28 -14.19 32.08
CA ASP A 868 -18.06 -14.86 31.05
C ASP A 868 -19.23 -13.97 30.58
N GLU A 869 -19.04 -13.27 29.46
CA GLU A 869 -20.11 -12.51 28.79
C GLU A 869 -20.84 -13.36 27.73
N ASN A 870 -20.35 -14.56 27.42
CA ASN A 870 -21.03 -15.50 26.53
C ASN A 870 -22.19 -16.21 27.25
N LYS A 871 -21.95 -16.65 28.49
CA LYS A 871 -22.92 -17.39 29.32
C LYS A 871 -23.52 -18.59 28.59
N PHE A 872 -22.74 -19.21 27.71
CA PHE A 872 -23.17 -20.28 26.81
C PHE A 872 -24.44 -19.93 26.01
N GLY A 873 -24.58 -18.68 25.55
CA GLY A 873 -25.74 -18.19 24.81
C GLY A 873 -26.89 -17.65 25.67
N ALA A 874 -26.78 -17.66 27.00
CA ALA A 874 -27.77 -17.10 27.92
C ALA A 874 -27.53 -15.60 28.24
N HIS A 875 -26.82 -14.89 27.37
CA HIS A 875 -26.49 -13.48 27.54
C HIS A 875 -27.57 -12.55 26.99
N ASP A 876 -27.44 -11.25 27.26
CA ASP A 876 -28.40 -10.21 26.91
C ASP A 876 -27.96 -9.29 25.75
N TYR A 877 -27.00 -9.73 24.93
CA TYR A 877 -26.61 -9.03 23.70
C TYR A 877 -27.62 -9.30 22.59
N THR A 878 -28.32 -8.24 22.17
CA THR A 878 -29.36 -8.30 21.13
C THR A 878 -28.77 -8.19 19.72
N ASP A 879 -29.55 -8.45 18.68
CA ASP A 879 -29.11 -8.28 17.29
C ASP A 879 -28.61 -6.87 16.96
N ALA A 880 -29.16 -5.85 17.63
CA ALA A 880 -28.71 -4.46 17.49
C ALA A 880 -27.28 -4.21 18.03
N MET A 881 -26.74 -5.17 18.79
CA MET A 881 -25.43 -5.09 19.44
C MET A 881 -24.37 -5.91 18.71
N THR A 882 -24.68 -6.46 17.53
CA THR A 882 -23.88 -7.51 16.90
C THR A 882 -23.75 -7.29 15.40
N ASN A 883 -22.60 -7.70 14.85
CA ASN A 883 -22.27 -7.56 13.43
C ASN A 883 -22.47 -8.86 12.66
N ASP A 884 -22.21 -10.00 13.29
CA ASP A 884 -22.43 -11.34 12.75
C ASP A 884 -22.52 -12.35 13.92
N CYS A 885 -22.53 -13.65 13.62
CA CYS A 885 -22.64 -14.73 14.62
C CYS A 885 -21.48 -14.81 15.65
N ASP A 886 -20.35 -14.12 15.40
CA ASP A 886 -19.11 -14.17 16.20
C ASP A 886 -18.67 -12.80 16.74
N HIS A 887 -19.17 -11.69 16.20
CA HIS A 887 -18.65 -10.35 16.47
C HIS A 887 -19.72 -9.37 16.98
N LEU A 888 -19.31 -8.55 17.95
CA LEU A 888 -20.10 -7.42 18.44
C LEU A 888 -20.06 -6.23 17.47
N SER A 889 -21.15 -5.47 17.43
CA SER A 889 -21.18 -4.13 16.83
C SER A 889 -20.64 -3.10 17.83
N VAL A 890 -20.50 -1.84 17.41
CA VAL A 890 -20.11 -0.73 18.31
C VAL A 890 -20.99 -0.66 19.57
N ALA A 891 -22.29 -0.95 19.46
CA ALA A 891 -23.19 -0.92 20.61
C ALA A 891 -22.91 -2.08 21.59
N GLY A 892 -22.61 -3.28 21.09
CA GLY A 892 -22.22 -4.41 21.92
C GLY A 892 -20.86 -4.22 22.58
N ALA A 893 -19.88 -3.72 21.82
CA ALA A 893 -18.53 -3.44 22.32
C ALA A 893 -18.55 -2.45 23.49
N LYS A 894 -19.36 -1.40 23.37
CA LYS A 894 -19.63 -0.45 24.46
C LYS A 894 -20.19 -1.14 25.71
N GLN A 895 -21.24 -1.95 25.55
CA GLN A 895 -21.85 -2.65 26.69
C GLN A 895 -20.85 -3.55 27.41
N LEU A 896 -20.11 -4.36 26.67
CA LEU A 896 -19.08 -5.25 27.20
C LEU A 896 -18.00 -4.44 27.95
N SER A 897 -17.54 -3.35 27.36
CA SER A 897 -16.45 -2.54 27.92
C SER A 897 -16.85 -1.79 29.18
N VAL A 898 -18.09 -1.30 29.27
CA VAL A 898 -18.63 -0.70 30.50
C VAL A 898 -18.74 -1.72 31.64
N ARG A 899 -19.18 -2.96 31.33
CA ARG A 899 -19.22 -4.05 32.31
C ARG A 899 -17.82 -4.43 32.77
N LEU A 900 -16.88 -4.51 31.83
CA LEU A 900 -15.49 -4.80 32.13
C LEU A 900 -14.87 -3.71 33.00
N ASP A 901 -15.03 -2.42 32.69
CA ASP A 901 -14.53 -1.33 33.53
C ASP A 901 -15.11 -1.38 34.94
N SER A 902 -16.41 -1.71 35.06
CA SER A 902 -17.06 -1.92 36.35
C SER A 902 -16.39 -3.05 37.14
N LEU A 903 -16.09 -4.18 36.49
CA LEU A 903 -15.32 -5.27 37.10
C LEU A 903 -13.93 -4.80 37.53
N LEU A 904 -13.18 -4.13 36.65
CA LEU A 904 -11.84 -3.62 36.94
C LEU A 904 -11.83 -2.69 38.17
N ASN A 905 -12.87 -1.88 38.34
CA ASN A 905 -13.04 -0.99 39.50
C ASN A 905 -13.46 -1.71 40.79
N VAL A 906 -14.07 -2.89 40.69
CA VAL A 906 -14.35 -3.75 41.84
C VAL A 906 -13.07 -4.45 42.29
N ILE A 907 -12.34 -5.04 41.35
CA ILE A 907 -11.11 -5.80 41.65
C ILE A 907 -9.88 -4.91 41.88
N SER A 908 -9.99 -3.58 41.73
CA SER A 908 -8.94 -2.64 42.12
C SER A 908 -8.89 -2.37 43.62
N ARG A 909 -10.01 -2.62 44.31
CA ARG A 909 -10.16 -2.52 45.77
C ARG A 909 -9.73 -3.82 46.42
#